data_AF-A0A8T7I4L3-F1
#
_entry.id   AF-A0A8T7I4L3-F1
#
_cell.length_a   1.000
_cell.length_b   1.000
_cell.length_c   1.000
_cell.angle_alpha   90.00
_cell.angle_beta   90.00
_cell.angle_gamma   90.00
#
_symmetry.space_group_name_H-M   'P 1'
#
loop_
_entity.id
_entity.type
_entity.pdbx_description
1 polymer ?
#
loop_
_entity_poly.entity_id
_entity_poly.type
_entity_poly.pdbx_seq_one_letter_code
_entity_poly.pdbx_strand_id
1 'polypeptide(L)'
;MTNVFRMTTLTACVLSSLTLTAAKQGNDVGATGYKGEDGLFYQLQSNTLQKGTSKIDAKLQQLAAKKSQDELLDVIIFVKTDAVEKQLKAIDKRYQAQLEDLSKQLKSIDLKYRPAESLSEKQEQEFMQSKAAMMTAQDKQVARATKKELDDIRDQARQEKAKLVEQIAQNKMREISDLVRANGGKIQNQTALNSAVGAQVSAAMLEQIANYPAVTFITVDAKPDYEVNVSVPSARYNTWHSANFDGYPYDFGVVDTGVRENHPAFVGNNFCSKPGSSVTGDHGTHVAGIVISDDATYKGTAPGTDSVIWANSGNQSTTMSNMQWMLSGTCQGPEVVNHSLGYGVADDTDYSVTDAFYDAFVQNYNVMVTKSTGNSGWSDSAPRITHPAPAYNLMAVANMNDRNTTSRTDDVRSGSSSVGPTLNGRRKPDIAAPGSAIMSTNSDWQSEADFISKSGTSMAAPHVAGAIILMEDGGNHTAMAQKAVLINTADAWDSKNTATTSDDGQVSGSHWDKSYGWGYIDMWESHYNRGDYFVSSVIPRNNNNVANDYKLFKGKMYANEKATLVWQRRANFASGPTGNAYNLSDLNLRLYQEGSNVLKDSDFDGDDNVHQVAAAGTMDAVIKVYAWSSSFDGASSESFALATEENFAQVTPPSLQIPSQSFSGTPFTAIPVAVKVRNNGGVDSCSVTVTRGNVSGVSGPTSVSIASIADGGEGVANFSLNAANGSYSIPFTATTTCYNETFTTSGTISLRSQIIILPPSF
;
A
#
# COMPACT_ATOMS: atom_id res chain seq x y z
N MET A 1 -8.57 65.77 29.47
CA MET A 1 -9.20 65.78 30.80
C MET A 1 -9.40 64.31 31.18
N THR A 2 -8.55 63.76 32.06
CA THR A 2 -8.85 63.53 33.50
C THR A 2 -10.11 62.66 33.69
N ASN A 3 -9.96 61.38 34.07
CA ASN A 3 -9.69 60.87 35.44
C ASN A 3 -10.93 60.99 36.35
N VAL A 4 -11.30 60.03 37.21
CA VAL A 4 -10.79 58.66 37.55
C VAL A 4 -11.88 57.97 38.39
N PHE A 5 -11.95 56.62 38.43
CA PHE A 5 -12.07 55.83 39.70
C PHE A 5 -11.87 54.31 39.44
N ARG A 6 -11.92 53.50 40.50
CA ARG A 6 -11.21 52.20 40.66
C ARG A 6 -12.11 51.09 41.21
N MET A 7 -11.70 49.83 40.98
CA MET A 7 -12.00 48.61 41.79
C MET A 7 -13.45 48.08 41.72
N THR A 8 -13.77 46.77 41.86
CA THR A 8 -12.97 45.57 42.22
C THR A 8 -13.59 44.24 41.72
N THR A 9 -12.74 43.21 41.49
CA THR A 9 -12.95 41.73 41.63
C THR A 9 -14.05 40.91 40.89
N LEU A 10 -13.55 39.87 40.18
CA LEU A 10 -13.96 38.43 40.15
C LEU A 10 -15.13 37.85 39.29
N THR A 11 -14.70 37.09 38.26
CA THR A 11 -15.13 35.73 37.80
C THR A 11 -16.43 35.39 37.05
N ALA A 12 -16.24 34.45 36.11
CA ALA A 12 -17.12 33.33 35.69
C ALA A 12 -18.02 33.46 34.44
N CYS A 13 -17.90 32.42 33.60
CA CYS A 13 -18.51 32.16 32.28
C CYS A 13 -20.04 32.05 32.24
N VAL A 14 -20.61 32.14 31.02
CA VAL A 14 -21.23 30.98 30.31
C VAL A 14 -21.46 31.31 28.81
N LEU A 15 -21.69 30.27 28.00
CA LEU A 15 -21.80 30.24 26.55
C LEU A 15 -22.93 31.10 25.95
N SER A 16 -22.85 31.36 24.64
CA SER A 16 -24.02 31.44 23.76
C SER A 16 -23.79 30.65 22.46
N SER A 17 -24.87 30.08 21.93
CA SER A 17 -24.91 29.17 20.77
C SER A 17 -25.65 29.80 19.59
N LEU A 18 -25.36 29.39 18.35
CA LEU A 18 -26.12 29.80 17.18
C LEU A 18 -26.33 28.64 16.19
N THR A 19 -27.60 28.28 16.00
CA THR A 19 -28.11 27.34 14.98
C THR A 19 -28.57 28.10 13.74
N LEU A 20 -28.45 27.50 12.55
CA LEU A 20 -29.06 28.02 11.32
C LEU A 20 -30.00 27.00 10.68
N THR A 21 -31.17 27.48 10.23
CA THR A 21 -32.18 26.68 9.50
C THR A 21 -32.52 27.42 8.19
N ALA A 22 -32.65 26.69 7.08
CA ALA A 22 -32.66 27.27 5.74
C ALA A 22 -34.05 27.67 5.21
N ALA A 23 -34.07 28.64 4.28
CA ALA A 23 -35.19 28.93 3.38
C ALA A 23 -34.68 29.44 2.01
N LYS A 24 -35.42 29.14 0.94
CA LYS A 24 -35.16 29.61 -0.45
C LYS A 24 -35.69 31.06 -0.62
N GLN A 25 -35.43 31.86 -1.67
CA GLN A 25 -35.29 31.54 -3.10
C GLN A 25 -34.84 32.78 -3.92
N GLY A 26 -33.96 32.61 -4.92
CA GLY A 26 -33.88 33.43 -6.16
C GLY A 26 -33.25 34.83 -6.15
N ASN A 27 -31.94 34.94 -6.45
CA ASN A 27 -31.41 35.52 -7.72
C ASN A 27 -29.87 35.73 -7.72
N ASP A 28 -29.23 35.28 -8.80
CA ASP A 28 -27.89 35.64 -9.34
C ASP A 28 -26.80 36.27 -8.45
N VAL A 29 -26.10 35.42 -7.71
CA VAL A 29 -24.62 35.37 -7.75
C VAL A 29 -24.18 33.91 -7.59
N GLY A 30 -23.30 33.43 -8.47
CA GLY A 30 -23.08 31.98 -8.69
C GLY A 30 -22.04 31.32 -7.78
N ALA A 31 -22.32 30.08 -7.35
CA ALA A 31 -21.39 29.23 -6.59
C ALA A 31 -21.67 27.71 -6.79
N THR A 32 -21.55 27.20 -8.02
CA THR A 32 -21.58 25.76 -8.36
C THR A 32 -20.85 25.50 -9.70
N GLY A 33 -20.16 24.34 -9.84
CA GLY A 33 -19.26 24.01 -10.98
C GLY A 33 -17.79 23.93 -10.49
N TYR A 34 -16.97 22.88 -10.63
CA TYR A 34 -16.87 21.68 -11.49
C TYR A 34 -16.40 21.89 -12.95
N LYS A 35 -15.32 21.15 -13.31
CA LYS A 35 -14.62 20.97 -14.63
C LYS A 35 -13.63 22.08 -15.10
N GLY A 36 -12.66 21.65 -15.92
CA GLY A 36 -11.42 22.35 -16.29
C GLY A 36 -10.23 21.82 -15.47
N GLU A 37 -9.14 21.25 -15.98
CA GLU A 37 -8.50 21.35 -17.32
C GLU A 37 -8.10 22.78 -17.73
N ASP A 38 -7.61 23.59 -16.78
CA ASP A 38 -6.85 24.82 -17.10
C ASP A 38 -5.87 25.24 -15.97
N GLY A 39 -4.61 24.82 -16.08
CA GLY A 39 -3.40 25.61 -15.76
C GLY A 39 -3.13 26.24 -14.37
N LEU A 40 -3.98 26.10 -13.35
CA LEU A 40 -3.81 26.80 -12.06
C LEU A 40 -3.09 25.97 -10.99
N PHE A 41 -1.91 26.45 -10.58
CA PHE A 41 -1.09 25.86 -9.52
C PHE A 41 -1.73 26.06 -8.14
N TYR A 42 -2.29 24.99 -7.56
CA TYR A 42 -2.38 24.90 -6.11
C TYR A 42 -0.99 24.59 -5.55
N GLN A 43 -0.44 25.50 -4.75
CA GLN A 43 0.65 25.12 -3.85
C GLN A 43 0.09 24.21 -2.77
N LEU A 44 0.37 22.91 -2.87
CA LEU A 44 0.30 22.01 -1.74
C LEU A 44 1.08 22.63 -0.58
N GLN A 45 0.47 22.70 0.61
CA GLN A 45 1.22 22.96 1.83
C GLN A 45 2.04 21.72 2.16
N SER A 46 3.18 21.55 1.50
CA SER A 46 4.17 20.53 1.83
C SER A 46 4.42 20.55 3.33
N ASN A 47 4.33 19.38 3.99
CA ASN A 47 4.46 19.21 5.44
C ASN A 47 5.87 19.59 5.92
N THR A 48 6.10 20.90 6.00
CA THR A 48 7.39 21.52 6.23
C THR A 48 7.61 21.57 7.74
N LEU A 49 8.13 20.48 8.29
CA LEU A 49 8.59 20.40 9.68
C LEU A 49 9.33 21.70 10.03
N GLN A 50 8.80 22.43 11.02
CA GLN A 50 9.08 23.86 11.16
C GLN A 50 10.59 24.11 11.29
N LYS A 51 11.12 24.89 10.35
CA LYS A 51 12.55 25.11 10.14
C LYS A 51 13.15 26.06 11.18
N GLY A 52 13.18 25.61 12.43
CA GLY A 52 13.63 26.34 13.61
C GLY A 52 13.28 25.69 14.95
N THR A 53 12.88 24.41 14.98
CA THR A 53 12.47 23.69 16.20
C THR A 53 13.65 23.07 16.95
N SER A 54 13.44 22.82 18.26
CA SER A 54 14.42 22.14 19.12
C SER A 54 14.66 20.70 18.66
N LYS A 55 15.88 20.18 18.89
CA LYS A 55 16.20 18.76 18.75
C LYS A 55 15.54 17.88 19.81
N ILE A 56 14.99 18.46 20.88
CA ILE A 56 14.27 17.72 21.93
C ILE A 56 12.78 17.81 21.62
N ASP A 57 12.11 16.67 21.58
CA ASP A 57 10.66 16.56 21.39
C ASP A 57 9.84 17.37 22.41
N ALA A 58 8.66 17.88 22.01
CA ALA A 58 7.81 18.72 22.84
C ALA A 58 7.15 17.95 24.02
N LYS A 59 6.80 16.67 23.83
CA LYS A 59 6.27 15.78 24.89
C LYS A 59 7.39 15.50 25.91
N LEU A 60 8.61 15.24 25.43
CA LEU A 60 9.80 15.06 26.26
C LEU A 60 10.18 16.33 27.05
N GLN A 61 10.15 17.51 26.43
CA GLN A 61 10.34 18.80 27.14
C GLN A 61 9.32 18.99 28.27
N GLN A 62 8.05 18.71 28.01
CA GLN A 62 6.98 18.80 29.02
C GLN A 62 7.12 17.76 30.15
N LEU A 63 7.71 16.59 29.88
CA LEU A 63 8.02 15.59 30.89
C LEU A 63 9.22 16.03 31.74
N ALA A 64 10.31 16.49 31.11
CA ALA A 64 11.50 16.97 31.81
C ALA A 64 11.21 18.16 32.74
N ALA A 65 10.35 19.10 32.31
CA ALA A 65 9.92 20.24 33.12
C ALA A 65 9.10 19.86 34.38
N LYS A 66 8.64 18.60 34.51
CA LYS A 66 7.86 18.08 35.65
C LYS A 66 8.70 17.16 36.56
N LYS A 67 10.00 17.03 36.30
CA LYS A 67 10.92 16.09 36.97
C LYS A 67 12.01 16.82 37.75
N SER A 68 12.62 16.16 38.73
CA SER A 68 13.84 16.72 39.35
C SER A 68 15.04 16.57 38.41
N GLN A 69 16.06 17.43 38.58
CA GLN A 69 17.22 17.47 37.67
C GLN A 69 17.98 16.14 37.56
N ASP A 70 17.97 15.34 38.62
CA ASP A 70 18.66 14.05 38.74
C ASP A 70 17.77 12.84 38.38
N GLU A 71 16.47 13.05 38.16
CA GLU A 71 15.55 11.94 37.85
C GLU A 71 15.73 11.46 36.40
N LEU A 72 15.84 10.15 36.22
CA LEU A 72 16.09 9.54 34.92
C LEU A 72 14.82 9.48 34.06
N LEU A 73 14.96 9.85 32.80
CA LEU A 73 13.97 9.75 31.74
C LEU A 73 14.41 8.65 30.75
N ASP A 74 13.51 7.74 30.41
CA ASP A 74 13.69 6.83 29.27
C ASP A 74 13.52 7.62 27.96
N VAL A 75 14.55 7.65 27.10
CA VAL A 75 14.61 8.45 25.87
C VAL A 75 15.20 7.70 24.69
N ILE A 76 14.82 8.11 23.48
CA ILE A 76 15.37 7.64 22.21
C ILE A 76 16.18 8.78 21.59
N ILE A 77 17.49 8.58 21.45
CA ILE A 77 18.43 9.53 20.87
C ILE A 77 18.74 9.11 19.43
N PHE A 78 18.31 9.89 18.45
CA PHE A 78 18.59 9.67 17.03
C PHE A 78 19.92 10.32 16.63
N VAL A 79 20.73 9.60 15.86
CA VAL A 79 22.08 10.00 15.47
C VAL A 79 22.23 10.05 13.94
N LYS A 80 23.00 11.02 13.45
CA LYS A 80 23.26 11.16 12.01
C LYS A 80 24.22 10.09 11.50
N THR A 81 23.84 9.41 10.42
CA THR A 81 24.58 8.35 9.74
C THR A 81 24.62 8.57 8.22
N ASP A 82 25.35 7.72 7.49
CA ASP A 82 25.42 7.79 6.03
C ASP A 82 24.18 7.17 5.35
N ALA A 83 23.84 7.62 4.14
CA ALA A 83 22.63 7.22 3.43
C ALA A 83 22.71 5.81 2.81
N VAL A 84 22.11 4.83 3.49
CA VAL A 84 22.19 3.39 3.14
C VAL A 84 21.32 2.96 1.95
N GLU A 85 20.28 3.71 1.59
CA GLU A 85 19.28 3.33 0.55
C GLU A 85 19.91 2.91 -0.79
N LYS A 86 20.92 3.65 -1.27
CA LYS A 86 21.62 3.35 -2.53
C LYS A 86 22.34 2.00 -2.48
N GLN A 87 22.83 1.61 -1.32
CA GLN A 87 23.53 0.34 -1.12
C GLN A 87 22.52 -0.80 -0.99
N LEU A 88 21.40 -0.60 -0.28
CA LEU A 88 20.30 -1.58 -0.20
C LEU A 88 19.73 -1.92 -1.58
N LYS A 89 19.44 -0.90 -2.40
CA LYS A 89 19.01 -1.07 -3.81
C LYS A 89 20.04 -1.82 -4.67
N ALA A 90 21.33 -1.82 -4.30
CA ALA A 90 22.36 -2.62 -4.95
C ALA A 90 22.46 -4.07 -4.38
N ILE A 91 21.95 -4.32 -3.18
CA ILE A 91 21.69 -5.68 -2.67
C ILE A 91 20.49 -6.26 -3.42
N ASP A 92 19.34 -5.58 -3.42
CA ASP A 92 18.12 -6.02 -4.11
C ASP A 92 18.39 -6.43 -5.56
N LYS A 93 19.07 -5.57 -6.33
CA LYS A 93 19.38 -5.81 -7.74
C LYS A 93 20.24 -7.06 -8.00
N ARG A 94 20.96 -7.62 -7.01
CA ARG A 94 21.71 -8.87 -7.19
C ARG A 94 20.80 -10.10 -7.09
N TYR A 95 19.88 -10.12 -6.14
CA TYR A 95 18.97 -11.26 -5.91
C TYR A 95 17.69 -11.20 -6.77
N GLN A 96 17.29 -10.00 -7.21
CA GLN A 96 16.05 -9.74 -7.97
C GLN A 96 15.83 -10.74 -9.11
N ALA A 97 16.85 -11.03 -9.93
CA ALA A 97 16.70 -11.91 -11.09
C ALA A 97 16.38 -13.37 -10.70
N GLN A 98 16.88 -13.86 -9.56
CA GLN A 98 16.59 -15.21 -9.05
C GLN A 98 15.20 -15.26 -8.43
N LEU A 99 14.87 -14.27 -7.58
CA LEU A 99 13.56 -14.16 -6.94
C LEU A 99 12.43 -14.00 -7.96
N GLU A 100 12.66 -13.21 -9.01
CA GLU A 100 11.72 -13.08 -10.13
C GLU A 100 11.52 -14.39 -10.90
N ASP A 101 12.57 -15.18 -11.12
CA ASP A 101 12.45 -16.44 -11.86
C ASP A 101 11.68 -17.49 -11.04
N LEU A 102 12.04 -17.68 -9.78
CA LEU A 102 11.33 -18.58 -8.85
C LEU A 102 9.86 -18.16 -8.67
N SER A 103 9.58 -16.85 -8.57
CA SER A 103 8.20 -16.33 -8.54
C SER A 103 7.44 -16.62 -9.83
N LYS A 104 8.09 -16.52 -11.00
CA LYS A 104 7.49 -16.88 -12.31
C LYS A 104 7.22 -18.38 -12.41
N GLN A 105 8.13 -19.22 -11.89
CA GLN A 105 7.91 -20.67 -11.80
C GLN A 105 6.68 -20.99 -10.95
N LEU A 106 6.58 -20.45 -9.73
CA LEU A 106 5.41 -20.63 -8.85
C LEU A 106 4.11 -20.13 -9.50
N LYS A 107 4.10 -18.93 -10.09
CA LYS A 107 2.91 -18.39 -10.77
C LYS A 107 2.52 -19.23 -12.00
N SER A 108 3.49 -19.81 -12.72
CA SER A 108 3.21 -20.71 -13.85
C SER A 108 2.52 -22.03 -13.42
N ILE A 109 2.81 -22.52 -12.21
CA ILE A 109 2.18 -23.73 -11.66
C ILE A 109 0.71 -23.49 -11.32
N ASP A 110 0.32 -22.32 -10.77
CA ASP A 110 -1.10 -22.04 -10.53
C ASP A 110 -1.85 -21.69 -11.83
N LEU A 111 -1.24 -20.92 -12.73
CA LEU A 111 -1.82 -20.57 -14.04
C LEU A 111 -2.16 -21.80 -14.89
N LYS A 112 -1.39 -22.89 -14.78
CA LYS A 112 -1.66 -24.19 -15.42
C LYS A 112 -3.06 -24.76 -15.11
N TYR A 113 -3.67 -24.35 -14.00
CA TYR A 113 -4.96 -24.86 -13.52
C TYR A 113 -6.08 -23.82 -13.50
N ARG A 114 -5.82 -22.56 -13.87
CA ARG A 114 -6.82 -21.47 -13.85
C ARG A 114 -7.70 -21.46 -15.12
N PRO A 115 -8.92 -20.90 -15.04
CA PRO A 115 -9.73 -20.60 -16.23
C PRO A 115 -9.03 -19.56 -17.12
N ALA A 116 -9.34 -19.58 -18.42
CA ALA A 116 -8.79 -18.65 -19.41
C ALA A 116 -9.70 -17.44 -19.71
N GLU A 117 -10.87 -17.38 -19.07
CA GLU A 117 -11.84 -16.28 -19.13
C GLU A 117 -12.16 -15.86 -17.69
N SER A 118 -12.33 -14.56 -17.46
CA SER A 118 -12.67 -14.03 -16.14
C SER A 118 -14.05 -14.50 -15.70
N LEU A 119 -14.12 -15.11 -14.53
CA LEU A 119 -15.34 -15.66 -13.96
C LEU A 119 -16.13 -14.58 -13.19
N SER A 120 -17.35 -14.90 -12.79
CA SER A 120 -18.07 -14.12 -11.76
C SER A 120 -18.01 -14.88 -10.43
N GLU A 121 -17.99 -14.19 -9.30
CA GLU A 121 -17.95 -14.71 -7.91
C GLU A 121 -18.53 -16.14 -7.73
N LYS A 122 -19.77 -16.36 -8.15
CA LYS A 122 -20.45 -17.67 -8.04
C LYS A 122 -19.75 -18.79 -8.82
N GLN A 123 -19.24 -18.52 -10.02
CA GLN A 123 -18.50 -19.47 -10.84
C GLN A 123 -17.11 -19.74 -10.27
N GLU A 124 -16.50 -18.77 -9.59
CA GLU A 124 -15.21 -18.91 -8.89
C GLU A 124 -15.37 -19.84 -7.66
N GLN A 125 -16.45 -19.65 -6.90
CA GLN A 125 -16.84 -20.53 -5.79
C GLN A 125 -17.06 -21.97 -6.26
N GLU A 126 -17.72 -22.17 -7.40
CA GLU A 126 -17.92 -23.50 -8.02
C GLU A 126 -16.59 -24.09 -8.53
N PHE A 127 -15.73 -23.29 -9.15
CA PHE A 127 -14.42 -23.71 -9.66
C PHE A 127 -13.46 -24.11 -8.52
N MET A 128 -13.35 -23.30 -7.46
CA MET A 128 -12.40 -23.52 -6.37
C MET A 128 -12.68 -24.81 -5.58
N GLN A 129 -13.94 -25.23 -5.49
CA GLN A 129 -14.31 -26.54 -4.93
C GLN A 129 -13.73 -27.72 -5.73
N SER A 130 -13.45 -27.53 -7.03
CA SER A 130 -12.82 -28.55 -7.90
C SER A 130 -11.28 -28.44 -7.98
N LYS A 131 -10.72 -27.21 -7.89
CA LYS A 131 -9.30 -26.92 -8.15
C LYS A 131 -8.33 -27.78 -7.34
N ALA A 132 -8.62 -28.02 -6.06
CA ALA A 132 -7.75 -28.79 -5.16
C ALA A 132 -7.48 -30.25 -5.63
N ALA A 133 -8.43 -30.83 -6.37
CA ALA A 133 -8.34 -32.17 -6.95
C ALA A 133 -7.63 -32.20 -8.32
N MET A 134 -7.44 -31.05 -8.98
CA MET A 134 -6.84 -30.97 -10.32
C MET A 134 -5.30 -31.00 -10.29
N MET A 135 -4.68 -30.43 -9.25
CA MET A 135 -3.24 -30.20 -9.21
C MET A 135 -2.44 -31.48 -8.87
N THR A 136 -1.55 -31.89 -9.78
CA THR A 136 -0.80 -33.16 -9.65
C THR A 136 0.15 -33.18 -8.44
N ALA A 137 0.46 -34.39 -7.96
CA ALA A 137 1.45 -34.59 -6.90
C ALA A 137 2.86 -34.10 -7.29
N GLN A 138 3.23 -34.18 -8.57
CA GLN A 138 4.51 -33.66 -9.07
C GLN A 138 4.54 -32.13 -9.01
N ASP A 139 3.48 -31.44 -9.45
CA ASP A 139 3.43 -29.98 -9.36
C ASP A 139 3.43 -29.50 -7.90
N LYS A 140 2.72 -30.21 -7.01
CA LYS A 140 2.74 -29.98 -5.55
C LYS A 140 4.16 -30.11 -4.97
N GLN A 141 4.92 -31.13 -5.39
CA GLN A 141 6.31 -31.33 -4.95
C GLN A 141 7.24 -30.24 -5.49
N VAL A 142 7.13 -29.88 -6.78
CA VAL A 142 7.93 -28.80 -7.37
C VAL A 142 7.64 -27.48 -6.68
N ALA A 143 6.36 -27.11 -6.52
CA ALA A 143 5.98 -25.88 -5.83
C ALA A 143 6.55 -25.81 -4.41
N ARG A 144 6.50 -26.90 -3.62
CA ARG A 144 7.08 -26.92 -2.26
C ARG A 144 8.61 -26.74 -2.27
N ALA A 145 9.31 -27.29 -3.26
CA ALA A 145 10.75 -27.10 -3.40
C ALA A 145 11.10 -25.66 -3.83
N THR A 146 10.42 -25.12 -4.85
CA THR A 146 10.62 -23.75 -5.34
C THR A 146 10.32 -22.69 -4.27
N LYS A 147 9.31 -22.93 -3.41
CA LYS A 147 9.03 -22.06 -2.24
C LYS A 147 10.21 -21.99 -1.29
N LYS A 148 10.83 -23.13 -0.92
CA LYS A 148 11.99 -23.10 -0.01
C LYS A 148 13.23 -22.48 -0.68
N GLU A 149 13.49 -22.74 -1.96
CA GLU A 149 14.61 -22.06 -2.65
C GLU A 149 14.42 -20.53 -2.71
N LEU A 150 13.18 -20.06 -2.86
CA LEU A 150 12.85 -18.63 -2.83
C LEU A 150 13.01 -18.03 -1.42
N ASP A 151 12.58 -18.75 -0.38
CA ASP A 151 12.78 -18.42 1.03
C ASP A 151 14.26 -18.29 1.40
N ASP A 152 15.05 -19.37 1.16
CA ASP A 152 16.49 -19.43 1.43
C ASP A 152 17.27 -18.26 0.80
N ILE A 153 16.83 -17.76 -0.37
CA ILE A 153 17.43 -16.63 -1.08
C ILE A 153 16.97 -15.27 -0.51
N ARG A 154 15.69 -15.12 -0.12
CA ARG A 154 15.20 -13.90 0.53
C ARG A 154 15.93 -13.65 1.84
N ASP A 155 16.17 -14.68 2.63
CA ASP A 155 16.87 -14.56 3.90
C ASP A 155 18.34 -14.18 3.75
N GLN A 156 19.03 -14.72 2.75
CA GLN A 156 20.39 -14.28 2.41
C GLN A 156 20.40 -12.76 2.08
N ALA A 157 19.41 -12.29 1.31
CA ALA A 157 19.27 -10.87 1.01
C ALA A 157 18.92 -10.01 2.26
N ARG A 158 17.96 -10.44 3.09
CA ARG A 158 17.58 -9.77 4.35
C ARG A 158 18.76 -9.64 5.29
N GLN A 159 19.47 -10.74 5.55
CA GLN A 159 20.61 -10.76 6.44
C GLN A 159 21.77 -9.90 5.93
N GLU A 160 22.04 -9.89 4.62
CA GLU A 160 23.09 -9.02 4.05
C GLU A 160 22.73 -7.54 4.17
N LYS A 161 21.46 -7.17 3.94
CA LYS A 161 20.94 -5.82 4.21
C LYS A 161 21.09 -5.43 5.67
N ALA A 162 20.68 -6.30 6.60
CA ALA A 162 20.73 -6.02 8.02
C ALA A 162 22.18 -5.82 8.51
N LYS A 163 23.11 -6.67 8.07
CA LYS A 163 24.55 -6.57 8.37
C LYS A 163 25.16 -5.26 7.84
N LEU A 164 24.78 -4.82 6.63
CA LEU A 164 25.19 -3.55 6.05
C LEU A 164 24.67 -2.34 6.86
N VAL A 165 23.39 -2.33 7.19
CA VAL A 165 22.72 -1.29 8.00
C VAL A 165 23.41 -1.16 9.36
N GLU A 166 23.72 -2.29 10.00
CA GLU A 166 24.42 -2.30 11.28
C GLU A 166 25.83 -1.70 11.19
N GLN A 167 26.63 -2.11 10.20
CA GLN A 167 28.00 -1.62 10.00
C GLN A 167 28.08 -0.10 9.83
N ILE A 168 27.11 0.50 9.13
CA ILE A 168 27.05 1.96 8.91
C ILE A 168 26.70 2.70 10.21
N ALA A 169 25.72 2.21 10.98
CA ALA A 169 25.26 2.90 12.18
C ALA A 169 26.17 2.68 13.41
N GLN A 170 26.78 1.49 13.56
CA GLN A 170 27.55 1.08 14.75
C GLN A 170 28.55 2.13 15.25
N ASN A 171 29.29 2.78 14.35
CA ASN A 171 30.32 3.75 14.74
C ASN A 171 29.71 4.99 15.42
N LYS A 172 28.63 5.54 14.87
CA LYS A 172 27.95 6.73 15.41
C LYS A 172 27.12 6.41 16.65
N MET A 173 26.50 5.23 16.70
CA MET A 173 25.79 4.77 17.90
C MET A 173 26.75 4.52 19.08
N ARG A 174 27.97 4.00 18.85
CA ARG A 174 29.01 3.87 19.89
C ARG A 174 29.44 5.23 20.45
N GLU A 175 29.76 6.19 19.59
CA GLU A 175 30.17 7.55 19.96
C GLU A 175 29.17 8.23 20.93
N ILE A 176 27.87 8.16 20.62
CA ILE A 176 26.82 8.70 21.50
C ILE A 176 26.59 7.84 22.75
N SER A 177 26.76 6.53 22.66
CA SER A 177 26.62 5.63 23.81
C SER A 177 27.67 5.89 24.88
N ASP A 178 28.91 6.16 24.46
CA ASP A 178 30.01 6.48 25.37
C ASP A 178 29.90 7.90 25.94
N LEU A 179 29.38 8.86 25.16
CA LEU A 179 29.00 10.18 25.67
C LEU A 179 27.94 10.09 26.79
N VAL A 180 26.88 9.30 26.60
CA VAL A 180 25.81 9.13 27.61
C VAL A 180 26.37 8.47 28.87
N ARG A 181 27.17 7.39 28.73
CA ARG A 181 27.84 6.72 29.86
C ARG A 181 28.77 7.65 30.64
N ALA A 182 29.58 8.44 29.94
CA ALA A 182 30.53 9.38 30.55
C ALA A 182 29.85 10.48 31.39
N ASN A 183 28.56 10.75 31.14
CA ASN A 183 27.76 11.74 31.87
C ASN A 183 26.74 11.06 32.83
N GLY A 184 26.92 9.78 33.17
CA GLY A 184 26.13 9.06 34.18
C GLY A 184 24.82 8.43 33.69
N GLY A 185 24.48 8.59 32.40
CA GLY A 185 23.33 7.92 31.79
C GLY A 185 23.60 6.44 31.50
N LYS A 186 22.54 5.67 31.28
CA LYS A 186 22.59 4.23 30.99
C LYS A 186 22.08 3.96 29.59
N ILE A 187 22.76 3.10 28.84
CA ILE A 187 22.26 2.60 27.55
C ILE A 187 21.40 1.37 27.78
N GLN A 188 20.20 1.35 27.20
CA GLN A 188 19.30 0.21 27.19
C GLN A 188 19.47 -0.56 25.88
N ASN A 189 19.27 0.11 24.74
CA ASN A 189 19.17 -0.53 23.42
C ASN A 189 19.89 0.28 22.32
N GLN A 190 20.18 -0.36 21.19
CA GLN A 190 20.65 0.30 19.96
C GLN A 190 19.88 -0.27 18.76
N THR A 191 19.45 0.58 17.84
CA THR A 191 18.75 0.21 16.60
C THR A 191 19.45 0.89 15.43
N ALA A 192 20.03 0.10 14.54
CA ALA A 192 20.79 0.61 13.40
C ALA A 192 19.88 1.18 12.29
N LEU A 193 18.73 0.55 12.02
CA LEU A 193 17.83 0.89 10.90
C LEU A 193 17.46 2.39 10.85
N ASN A 194 17.07 2.95 11.99
CA ASN A 194 16.78 4.37 12.17
C ASN A 194 17.87 5.12 12.94
N SER A 195 19.03 4.48 13.17
CA SER A 195 20.21 5.04 13.86
C SER A 195 19.85 5.64 15.23
N ALA A 196 19.16 4.85 16.05
CA ALA A 196 18.61 5.25 17.35
C ALA A 196 19.30 4.53 18.52
N VAL A 197 19.49 5.25 19.62
CA VAL A 197 20.02 4.73 20.89
C VAL A 197 18.96 4.94 21.98
N GLY A 198 18.47 3.85 22.57
CA GLY A 198 17.56 3.87 23.73
C GLY A 198 18.36 3.99 25.02
N ALA A 199 18.05 4.98 25.85
CA ALA A 199 18.85 5.32 27.03
C ALA A 199 18.02 5.90 28.19
N GLN A 200 18.56 5.77 29.40
CA GLN A 200 18.13 6.54 30.57
C GLN A 200 19.11 7.69 30.83
N VAL A 201 18.60 8.92 30.83
CA VAL A 201 19.38 10.14 31.04
C VAL A 201 18.66 11.06 32.02
N SER A 202 19.37 11.89 32.79
CA SER A 202 18.70 12.84 33.69
C SER A 202 18.14 14.03 32.91
N ALA A 203 17.15 14.73 33.47
CA ALA A 203 16.56 15.92 32.84
C ALA A 203 17.61 17.01 32.52
N ALA A 204 18.67 17.12 33.34
CA ALA A 204 19.79 18.04 33.11
C ALA A 204 20.62 17.73 31.84
N MET A 205 20.70 16.45 31.44
CA MET A 205 21.54 15.99 30.33
C MET A 205 20.95 16.28 28.94
N LEU A 206 19.64 16.52 28.83
CA LEU A 206 18.94 16.58 27.54
C LEU A 206 19.52 17.65 26.60
N GLU A 207 19.75 18.87 27.11
CA GLU A 207 20.36 19.96 26.34
C GLU A 207 21.82 19.65 25.97
N GLN A 208 22.59 19.02 26.85
CA GLN A 208 23.98 18.64 26.57
C GLN A 208 24.07 17.60 25.45
N ILE A 209 23.17 16.61 25.43
CA ILE A 209 23.07 15.59 24.37
C ILE A 209 22.56 16.23 23.08
N ALA A 210 21.54 17.08 23.15
CA ALA A 210 21.00 17.78 21.98
C ALA A 210 22.06 18.66 21.30
N ASN A 211 22.90 19.37 22.05
CA ASN A 211 23.97 20.19 21.50
C ASN A 211 25.10 19.38 20.85
N TYR A 212 25.14 18.05 20.98
CA TYR A 212 26.16 17.24 20.32
C TYR A 212 25.97 17.24 18.77
N PRO A 213 27.04 17.43 17.95
CA PRO A 213 26.89 17.60 16.51
C PRO A 213 26.28 16.42 15.75
N ALA A 214 26.48 15.19 16.24
CA ALA A 214 25.92 13.98 15.62
C ALA A 214 24.49 13.65 16.07
N VAL A 215 23.96 14.25 17.14
CA VAL A 215 22.58 14.03 17.58
C VAL A 215 21.64 14.86 16.73
N THR A 216 20.59 14.24 16.18
CA THR A 216 19.64 14.90 15.28
C THR A 216 18.30 15.17 15.95
N PHE A 217 17.83 14.26 16.80
CA PHE A 217 16.56 14.38 17.53
C PHE A 217 16.59 13.53 18.80
N ILE A 218 15.81 13.90 19.81
CA ILE A 218 15.63 13.15 21.06
C ILE A 218 14.13 13.13 21.38
N THR A 219 13.55 11.94 21.56
CA THR A 219 12.14 11.79 21.97
C THR A 219 11.98 10.87 23.18
N VAL A 220 10.79 10.83 23.77
CA VAL A 220 10.44 9.94 24.88
C VAL A 220 10.42 8.49 24.43
N ASP A 221 10.97 7.58 25.24
CA ASP A 221 10.90 6.14 24.97
C ASP A 221 9.63 5.55 25.61
N ALA A 222 8.52 5.60 24.85
CA ALA A 222 7.18 5.26 25.32
C ALA A 222 7.01 3.76 25.64
N LYS A 223 6.09 3.45 26.57
CA LYS A 223 5.75 2.08 26.99
C LYS A 223 4.58 1.49 26.18
N PRO A 224 4.46 0.15 26.08
CA PRO A 224 3.43 -0.52 25.30
C PRO A 224 2.16 -0.84 26.12
N ASP A 225 0.99 -0.76 25.47
CA ASP A 225 -0.33 -1.19 25.98
C ASP A 225 -0.93 -2.37 25.18
N TYR A 226 -1.87 -3.13 25.77
CA TYR A 226 -2.44 -4.40 25.24
C TYR A 226 -3.84 -4.27 24.56
N GLU A 227 -4.07 -5.06 23.51
CA GLU A 227 -5.29 -5.13 22.64
C GLU A 227 -5.74 -6.66 22.49
N VAL A 228 -6.81 -7.17 21.78
CA VAL A 228 -7.28 -8.64 21.84
C VAL A 228 -8.25 -9.41 20.75
N ASN A 229 -8.89 -10.65 20.98
CA ASN A 229 -9.90 -11.75 20.39
C ASN A 229 -10.39 -12.37 18.93
N VAL A 230 -11.61 -13.10 18.73
CA VAL A 230 -11.99 -14.34 17.82
C VAL A 230 -11.87 -14.08 16.31
N SER A 231 -12.02 -15.11 15.41
CA SER A 231 -11.68 -15.10 13.98
C SER A 231 -11.89 -16.24 12.95
N VAL A 232 -11.39 -17.48 13.15
CA VAL A 232 -10.84 -18.22 11.98
C VAL A 232 -11.89 -18.63 10.92
N PRO A 233 -13.08 -19.16 11.29
CA PRO A 233 -14.14 -19.42 10.32
C PRO A 233 -14.78 -18.15 9.75
N SER A 234 -14.96 -17.10 10.56
CA SER A 234 -15.60 -15.83 10.18
C SER A 234 -14.73 -15.05 9.17
N ALA A 235 -13.40 -15.19 9.23
CA ALA A 235 -12.44 -14.72 8.23
C ALA A 235 -12.28 -15.64 6.98
N ARG A 236 -13.05 -16.74 6.85
CA ARG A 236 -13.12 -17.62 5.67
C ARG A 236 -11.83 -18.42 5.34
N TYR A 237 -10.93 -18.63 6.30
CA TYR A 237 -9.62 -19.32 6.12
C TYR A 237 -9.68 -20.75 5.57
N ASN A 238 -10.75 -21.49 5.85
CA ASN A 238 -10.92 -22.92 5.52
C ASN A 238 -10.57 -23.30 4.07
N THR A 239 -10.69 -22.34 3.15
CA THR A 239 -10.49 -22.52 1.71
C THR A 239 -9.02 -22.67 1.30
N TRP A 240 -8.09 -22.05 2.05
CA TRP A 240 -6.64 -22.26 1.91
C TRP A 240 -6.22 -23.63 2.44
N HIS A 241 -6.64 -23.94 3.68
CA HIS A 241 -6.35 -25.22 4.35
C HIS A 241 -6.84 -26.41 3.52
N SER A 242 -8.06 -26.31 2.96
CA SER A 242 -8.64 -27.34 2.08
C SER A 242 -7.87 -27.57 0.77
N ALA A 243 -7.06 -26.59 0.33
CA ALA A 243 -6.20 -26.71 -0.83
C ALA A 243 -4.75 -27.09 -0.49
N ASN A 244 -4.46 -27.39 0.78
CA ASN A 244 -3.13 -27.66 1.33
C ASN A 244 -2.17 -26.45 1.22
N PHE A 245 -2.68 -25.25 1.47
CA PHE A 245 -1.87 -24.13 1.95
C PHE A 245 -2.01 -24.07 3.47
N ASP A 246 -0.90 -24.14 4.18
CA ASP A 246 -0.81 -24.21 5.64
C ASP A 246 0.22 -23.22 6.22
N GLY A 247 1.03 -22.58 5.37
CA GLY A 247 2.09 -21.65 5.75
C GLY A 247 3.51 -22.17 5.53
N TYR A 248 3.71 -23.46 5.25
CA TYR A 248 5.06 -24.01 5.04
C TYR A 248 5.69 -23.51 3.73
N PRO A 249 6.98 -23.07 3.70
CA PRO A 249 8.02 -23.15 4.74
C PRO A 249 8.25 -21.86 5.54
N TYR A 250 7.29 -20.93 5.57
CA TYR A 250 7.55 -19.54 5.97
C TYR A 250 7.54 -19.32 7.49
N ASP A 251 8.23 -18.25 7.91
CA ASP A 251 8.54 -17.96 9.30
C ASP A 251 7.70 -16.79 9.86
N PHE A 252 7.28 -16.90 11.13
CA PHE A 252 6.42 -15.93 11.80
C PHE A 252 7.15 -15.14 12.90
N GLY A 253 7.08 -13.81 12.85
CA GLY A 253 7.66 -12.90 13.85
C GLY A 253 6.65 -12.42 14.90
N VAL A 254 6.98 -12.57 16.20
CA VAL A 254 6.14 -12.08 17.32
C VAL A 254 6.94 -11.17 18.25
N VAL A 255 6.61 -9.87 18.31
CA VAL A 255 7.21 -8.92 19.27
C VAL A 255 6.18 -8.47 20.31
N ASP A 256 6.18 -9.19 21.43
CA ASP A 256 5.09 -9.20 22.43
C ASP A 256 5.62 -9.52 23.86
N THR A 257 4.75 -9.83 24.81
CA THR A 257 5.06 -10.35 26.17
C THR A 257 5.81 -11.69 26.21
N GLY A 258 5.88 -12.39 25.07
CA GLY A 258 6.64 -13.62 24.89
C GLY A 258 5.78 -14.87 24.65
N VAL A 259 6.41 -15.94 24.16
CA VAL A 259 5.72 -17.15 23.69
C VAL A 259 6.08 -18.35 24.57
N ARG A 260 5.07 -19.07 25.05
CA ARG A 260 5.19 -20.35 25.76
C ARG A 260 5.48 -21.48 24.75
N GLU A 261 6.72 -21.52 24.26
CA GLU A 261 7.21 -22.46 23.21
C GLU A 261 6.80 -23.93 23.42
N ASN A 262 6.61 -24.36 24.67
CA ASN A 262 6.25 -25.74 25.04
C ASN A 262 4.73 -26.02 25.11
N HIS A 263 3.88 -25.21 24.48
CA HIS A 263 2.42 -25.42 24.46
C HIS A 263 2.03 -26.65 23.60
N PRO A 264 1.07 -27.51 24.05
CA PRO A 264 0.70 -28.73 23.32
C PRO A 264 0.10 -28.52 21.92
N ALA A 265 -0.36 -27.31 21.58
CA ALA A 265 -0.89 -27.00 20.25
C ALA A 265 0.17 -26.48 19.26
N PHE A 266 1.43 -26.30 19.67
CA PHE A 266 2.54 -25.84 18.81
C PHE A 266 3.39 -27.02 18.29
N VAL A 267 2.78 -28.19 18.06
CA VAL A 267 3.48 -29.41 17.68
C VAL A 267 3.88 -29.37 16.21
N GLY A 268 5.17 -29.14 15.96
CA GLY A 268 5.76 -29.15 14.62
C GLY A 268 6.47 -27.85 14.27
N ASN A 269 6.14 -26.73 14.93
CA ASN A 269 6.80 -25.45 14.73
C ASN A 269 8.15 -25.41 15.48
N ASN A 270 9.17 -24.84 14.84
CA ASN A 270 10.43 -24.46 15.45
C ASN A 270 10.29 -23.13 16.20
N PHE A 271 11.13 -22.89 17.21
CA PHE A 271 11.12 -21.63 17.98
C PHE A 271 12.51 -21.01 18.04
N CYS A 272 12.58 -19.69 17.80
CA CYS A 272 13.79 -18.89 17.93
C CYS A 272 13.52 -17.65 18.81
N SER A 273 13.83 -17.76 20.10
CA SER A 273 13.75 -16.67 21.06
C SER A 273 15.01 -15.80 21.06
N LYS A 274 14.86 -14.49 21.23
CA LYS A 274 16.00 -13.59 21.45
C LYS A 274 16.75 -13.97 22.75
N PRO A 275 18.09 -14.10 22.74
CA PRO A 275 18.85 -14.33 23.97
C PRO A 275 18.57 -13.24 25.02
N GLY A 276 18.08 -13.67 26.20
CA GLY A 276 17.67 -12.79 27.28
C GLY A 276 16.18 -12.42 27.29
N SER A 277 15.39 -12.83 26.29
CA SER A 277 13.93 -12.76 26.37
C SER A 277 13.33 -13.83 27.29
N SER A 278 12.14 -13.56 27.80
CA SER A 278 11.40 -14.41 28.73
C SER A 278 9.89 -14.23 28.54
N VAL A 279 9.09 -15.21 28.96
CA VAL A 279 7.62 -15.08 28.96
C VAL A 279 7.21 -14.25 30.17
N THR A 280 6.77 -13.01 29.95
CA THR A 280 6.38 -12.06 31.00
C THR A 280 4.86 -11.87 31.13
N GLY A 281 4.08 -12.59 30.33
CA GLY A 281 2.62 -12.54 30.29
C GLY A 281 2.07 -13.54 29.26
N ASP A 282 0.74 -13.69 29.22
CA ASP A 282 0.05 -14.69 28.39
C ASP A 282 -0.29 -14.22 26.97
N HIS A 283 -0.40 -12.91 26.77
CA HIS A 283 -0.83 -12.25 25.54
C HIS A 283 -0.03 -12.70 24.30
N GLY A 284 1.30 -12.82 24.41
CA GLY A 284 2.16 -13.21 23.29
C GLY A 284 2.03 -14.69 22.89
N THR A 285 1.65 -15.55 23.84
CA THR A 285 1.31 -16.95 23.55
C THR A 285 -0.06 -17.03 22.86
N HIS A 286 -1.02 -16.22 23.28
CA HIS A 286 -2.35 -16.14 22.68
C HIS A 286 -2.31 -15.59 21.24
N VAL A 287 -1.46 -14.57 21.00
CA VAL A 287 -1.08 -14.05 19.67
C VAL A 287 -0.44 -15.12 18.80
N ALA A 288 0.46 -15.95 19.35
CA ALA A 288 1.15 -16.99 18.58
C ALA A 288 0.20 -18.09 18.09
N GLY A 289 -0.67 -18.62 18.96
CA GLY A 289 -1.59 -19.72 18.61
C GLY A 289 -2.59 -19.39 17.52
N ILE A 290 -2.94 -18.12 17.34
CA ILE A 290 -3.78 -17.65 16.23
C ILE A 290 -3.17 -17.92 14.86
N VAL A 291 -1.84 -17.89 14.77
CA VAL A 291 -1.15 -18.24 13.54
C VAL A 291 -0.89 -19.74 13.53
N ILE A 292 -0.23 -20.28 14.56
CA ILE A 292 0.46 -21.57 14.47
C ILE A 292 -0.27 -22.78 15.07
N SER A 293 -1.37 -22.60 15.81
CA SER A 293 -2.01 -23.70 16.56
C SER A 293 -2.45 -24.84 15.62
N ASP A 294 -1.90 -26.04 15.78
CA ASP A 294 -2.32 -27.22 15.00
C ASP A 294 -3.55 -27.93 15.61
N ASP A 295 -4.09 -27.45 16.74
CA ASP A 295 -5.25 -28.05 17.39
C ASP A 295 -6.46 -28.24 16.45
N ALA A 296 -7.19 -29.34 16.63
CA ALA A 296 -8.29 -29.72 15.74
C ALA A 296 -9.55 -28.85 15.91
N THR A 297 -9.68 -28.10 17.00
CA THR A 297 -10.84 -27.23 17.30
C THR A 297 -10.46 -25.76 17.21
N TYR A 298 -9.32 -25.40 17.79
CA TYR A 298 -8.79 -24.03 17.88
C TYR A 298 -7.57 -23.89 16.98
N LYS A 299 -7.75 -24.26 15.71
CA LYS A 299 -6.70 -24.24 14.69
C LYS A 299 -6.34 -22.80 14.33
N GLY A 300 -5.04 -22.56 14.18
CA GLY A 300 -4.48 -21.32 13.71
C GLY A 300 -4.73 -21.08 12.22
N THR A 301 -4.39 -19.89 11.78
CA THR A 301 -4.52 -19.43 10.40
C THR A 301 -3.44 -19.99 9.48
N ALA A 302 -2.21 -20.14 9.95
CA ALA A 302 -1.08 -20.72 9.24
C ALA A 302 -0.34 -21.74 10.13
N PRO A 303 -0.95 -22.91 10.43
CA PRO A 303 -0.40 -23.89 11.37
C PRO A 303 0.91 -24.55 10.88
N GLY A 304 1.16 -24.53 9.57
CA GLY A 304 2.35 -25.10 8.92
C GLY A 304 3.58 -24.18 8.88
N THR A 305 3.52 -22.98 9.48
CA THR A 305 4.68 -22.10 9.72
C THR A 305 5.88 -22.91 10.24
N ASP A 306 7.06 -22.78 9.61
CA ASP A 306 8.24 -23.57 9.95
C ASP A 306 8.83 -23.11 11.31
N SER A 307 9.18 -21.82 11.44
CA SER A 307 9.69 -21.24 12.70
C SER A 307 8.87 -20.05 13.20
N VAL A 308 8.80 -19.92 14.52
CA VAL A 308 8.36 -18.71 15.22
C VAL A 308 9.55 -18.00 15.84
N ILE A 309 9.93 -16.87 15.26
CA ILE A 309 10.94 -15.97 15.81
C ILE A 309 10.22 -15.02 16.77
N TRP A 310 10.62 -14.98 18.03
CA TRP A 310 9.99 -14.09 19.00
C TRP A 310 10.98 -13.37 19.91
N ALA A 311 10.56 -12.20 20.36
CA ALA A 311 11.32 -11.36 21.29
C ALA A 311 10.36 -10.53 22.15
N ASN A 312 10.82 -10.08 23.31
CA ASN A 312 10.00 -9.22 24.14
C ASN A 312 9.78 -7.85 23.48
N SER A 313 8.54 -7.39 23.43
CA SER A 313 8.27 -5.95 23.35
C SER A 313 8.63 -5.30 24.69
N GLY A 314 8.96 -4.02 24.64
CA GLY A 314 9.22 -3.20 25.81
C GLY A 314 8.93 -1.74 25.50
N ASN A 315 9.69 -0.82 26.11
CA ASN A 315 9.73 0.55 25.61
C ASN A 315 10.05 0.54 24.09
N GLN A 316 9.58 1.54 23.35
CA GLN A 316 9.65 1.55 21.88
C GLN A 316 11.07 1.31 21.32
N SER A 317 12.13 1.78 21.99
CA SER A 317 13.53 1.51 21.65
C SER A 317 13.92 0.03 21.75
N THR A 318 13.33 -0.70 22.70
CA THR A 318 13.51 -2.14 22.91
C THR A 318 12.89 -2.90 21.75
N THR A 319 11.62 -2.59 21.46
CA THR A 319 10.84 -3.19 20.37
C THR A 319 11.50 -3.00 19.02
N MET A 320 11.93 -1.78 18.66
CA MET A 320 12.65 -1.53 17.40
C MET A 320 13.95 -2.34 17.30
N SER A 321 14.73 -2.42 18.39
CA SER A 321 15.97 -3.23 18.41
C SER A 321 15.72 -4.74 18.37
N ASN A 322 14.54 -5.18 18.80
CA ASN A 322 14.13 -6.58 18.80
C ASN A 322 13.55 -7.00 17.45
N MET A 323 12.75 -6.15 16.80
CA MET A 323 12.35 -6.32 15.39
C MET A 323 13.58 -6.36 14.47
N GLN A 324 14.56 -5.48 14.65
CA GLN A 324 15.79 -5.54 13.86
C GLN A 324 16.55 -6.86 14.10
N TRP A 325 16.62 -7.33 15.35
CA TRP A 325 17.27 -8.60 15.69
C TRP A 325 16.62 -9.81 14.98
N MET A 326 15.30 -9.80 14.73
CA MET A 326 14.63 -10.88 13.98
C MET A 326 15.17 -11.07 12.55
N LEU A 327 15.73 -10.01 11.95
CA LEU A 327 16.29 -10.03 10.58
C LEU A 327 17.82 -10.03 10.55
N SER A 328 18.48 -9.85 11.71
CA SER A 328 19.94 -9.79 11.85
C SER A 328 20.51 -10.89 12.77
N GLY A 329 19.64 -11.77 13.28
CA GLY A 329 19.98 -12.79 14.26
C GLY A 329 20.66 -14.03 13.69
N THR A 330 20.60 -15.12 14.46
CA THR A 330 21.19 -16.43 14.10
C THR A 330 20.20 -17.39 13.43
N CYS A 331 18.97 -16.93 13.20
CA CYS A 331 17.85 -17.73 12.67
C CYS A 331 17.47 -17.26 11.25
N GLN A 332 16.55 -18.00 10.62
CA GLN A 332 15.83 -17.50 9.46
C GLN A 332 14.94 -16.29 9.85
N GLY A 333 14.59 -15.46 8.88
CA GLY A 333 14.01 -14.14 9.08
C GLY A 333 12.54 -14.08 8.66
N PRO A 334 11.59 -13.72 9.54
CA PRO A 334 10.17 -13.90 9.27
C PRO A 334 9.62 -13.10 8.09
N GLU A 335 8.65 -13.68 7.38
CA GLU A 335 7.86 -13.05 6.31
C GLU A 335 7.01 -11.90 6.81
N VAL A 336 6.50 -12.03 8.04
CA VAL A 336 5.66 -11.04 8.71
C VAL A 336 6.01 -10.95 10.18
N VAL A 337 6.08 -9.72 10.71
CA VAL A 337 6.17 -9.47 12.15
C VAL A 337 4.84 -8.92 12.64
N ASN A 338 4.17 -9.67 13.51
CA ASN A 338 3.02 -9.17 14.23
C ASN A 338 3.45 -8.35 15.46
N HIS A 339 2.95 -7.13 15.55
CA HIS A 339 3.18 -6.21 16.65
C HIS A 339 1.85 -5.71 17.25
N SER A 340 1.35 -6.50 18.19
CA SER A 340 0.03 -6.33 18.82
C SER A 340 0.05 -5.42 20.06
N LEU A 341 0.78 -4.30 20.00
CA LEU A 341 0.97 -3.38 21.13
C LEU A 341 1.02 -1.93 20.65
N GLY A 342 0.62 -0.97 21.48
CA GLY A 342 0.56 0.46 21.12
C GLY A 342 1.34 1.39 22.05
N TYR A 343 1.89 2.48 21.51
CA TYR A 343 2.73 3.46 22.24
C TYR A 343 1.96 4.75 22.61
N GLY A 344 0.71 4.59 23.05
CA GLY A 344 -0.26 5.67 23.23
C GLY A 344 -1.00 6.04 21.95
N VAL A 345 -2.04 6.86 22.10
CA VAL A 345 -2.89 7.37 21.00
C VAL A 345 -2.11 8.36 20.14
N ALA A 346 -2.35 8.33 18.83
CA ALA A 346 -1.82 9.28 17.85
C ALA A 346 -2.66 10.56 17.76
N ASP A 347 -2.81 11.26 18.89
CA ASP A 347 -3.49 12.56 19.01
C ASP A 347 -2.53 13.76 19.15
N ASP A 348 -1.23 13.50 19.26
CA ASP A 348 -0.17 14.53 19.29
C ASP A 348 0.55 14.73 17.95
N THR A 349 0.54 13.74 17.05
CA THR A 349 0.98 13.86 15.66
C THR A 349 0.29 12.85 14.75
N ASP A 350 0.09 13.20 13.47
CA ASP A 350 -0.38 12.27 12.43
C ASP A 350 0.58 11.11 12.17
N TYR A 351 1.87 11.38 12.34
CA TYR A 351 2.94 10.47 12.00
C TYR A 351 4.16 10.80 12.85
N SER A 352 4.63 9.82 13.63
CA SER A 352 5.75 9.99 14.56
C SER A 352 7.11 9.66 13.94
N VAL A 353 8.18 10.14 14.57
CA VAL A 353 9.57 9.78 14.20
C VAL A 353 9.88 8.29 14.39
N THR A 354 9.06 7.56 15.17
CA THR A 354 9.19 6.12 15.40
C THR A 354 8.21 5.30 14.55
N ASP A 355 7.13 5.89 14.02
CA ASP A 355 6.30 5.28 12.96
C ASP A 355 7.16 5.05 11.70
N ALA A 356 8.07 5.98 11.42
CA ALA A 356 9.04 5.89 10.34
C ALA A 356 9.97 4.66 10.42
N PHE A 357 10.20 4.08 11.61
CA PHE A 357 10.92 2.81 11.73
C PHE A 357 10.17 1.69 11.01
N TYR A 358 8.85 1.63 11.15
CA TYR A 358 8.01 0.57 10.59
C TYR A 358 7.89 0.72 9.07
N ASP A 359 7.76 1.96 8.57
CA ASP A 359 7.86 2.23 7.14
C ASP A 359 9.20 1.77 6.56
N ALA A 360 10.31 2.13 7.22
CA ALA A 360 11.63 1.68 6.83
C ALA A 360 11.82 0.16 6.94
N PHE A 361 11.21 -0.50 7.92
CA PHE A 361 11.33 -1.93 8.14
C PHE A 361 10.68 -2.70 7.00
N VAL A 362 9.41 -2.40 6.71
CA VAL A 362 8.67 -3.03 5.60
C VAL A 362 9.33 -2.74 4.25
N GLN A 363 9.72 -1.48 4.01
CA GLN A 363 10.32 -1.05 2.74
C GLN A 363 11.69 -1.69 2.49
N ASN A 364 12.59 -1.67 3.48
CA ASN A 364 13.96 -2.11 3.25
C ASN A 364 14.11 -3.63 3.29
N TYR A 365 13.28 -4.35 4.06
CA TYR A 365 13.43 -5.80 4.21
C TYR A 365 12.40 -6.65 3.45
N ASN A 366 11.32 -6.06 2.91
CA ASN A 366 10.19 -6.79 2.31
C ASN A 366 9.65 -7.87 3.26
N VAL A 367 9.28 -7.40 4.45
CA VAL A 367 8.67 -8.14 5.56
C VAL A 367 7.48 -7.33 6.00
N MET A 368 6.27 -7.89 5.98
CA MET A 368 5.09 -7.14 6.41
C MET A 368 5.12 -6.90 7.93
N VAL A 369 4.51 -5.81 8.38
CA VAL A 369 4.17 -5.65 9.80
C VAL A 369 2.66 -5.57 9.93
N THR A 370 2.09 -6.39 10.80
CA THR A 370 0.68 -6.27 11.20
C THR A 370 0.61 -5.60 12.57
N LYS A 371 -0.08 -4.47 12.64
CA LYS A 371 -0.26 -3.66 13.86
C LYS A 371 -1.75 -3.54 14.15
N SER A 372 -2.15 -3.95 15.33
CA SER A 372 -3.49 -3.71 15.88
C SER A 372 -3.76 -2.21 16.01
N THR A 373 -4.97 -1.70 15.75
CA THR A 373 -5.15 -0.24 15.71
C THR A 373 -5.28 0.46 17.06
N GLY A 374 -5.46 -0.24 18.18
CA GLY A 374 -5.82 0.37 19.45
C GLY A 374 -7.13 -0.15 20.04
N ASN A 375 -7.25 0.02 21.36
CA ASN A 375 -8.41 -0.36 22.17
C ASN A 375 -9.18 0.85 22.74
N SER A 376 -9.01 2.04 22.15
CA SER A 376 -9.58 3.31 22.65
C SER A 376 -10.96 3.66 22.07
N GLY A 377 -11.56 2.78 21.27
CA GLY A 377 -12.95 2.86 20.81
C GLY A 377 -13.27 4.01 19.86
N TRP A 378 -14.55 4.41 19.87
CA TRP A 378 -15.08 5.50 19.04
C TRP A 378 -14.73 6.90 19.56
N SER A 379 -14.64 7.86 18.66
CA SER A 379 -14.41 9.27 18.96
C SER A 379 -14.87 10.17 17.80
N ASP A 380 -15.63 11.21 18.11
CA ASP A 380 -16.10 12.21 17.14
C ASP A 380 -15.17 13.43 17.02
N SER A 381 -14.23 13.59 17.95
CA SER A 381 -13.46 14.84 18.14
C SER A 381 -11.94 14.70 17.98
N ALA A 382 -11.41 13.48 17.86
CA ALA A 382 -9.99 13.17 17.74
C ALA A 382 -9.79 11.72 17.28
N PRO A 383 -8.70 11.38 16.56
CA PRO A 383 -8.34 10.00 16.24
C PRO A 383 -8.15 9.16 17.51
N ARG A 384 -8.33 7.83 17.41
CA ARG A 384 -8.11 6.90 18.54
C ARG A 384 -7.08 5.82 18.28
N ILE A 385 -6.51 5.77 17.08
CA ILE A 385 -5.50 4.78 16.71
C ILE A 385 -4.21 4.96 17.53
N THR A 386 -3.51 3.87 17.85
CA THR A 386 -2.26 3.90 18.66
C THR A 386 -1.02 3.86 17.78
N HIS A 387 0.02 4.63 18.10
CA HIS A 387 1.31 4.52 17.39
C HIS A 387 1.88 3.09 17.52
N PRO A 388 2.39 2.46 16.45
CA PRO A 388 2.71 3.03 15.13
C PRO A 388 1.64 2.80 14.04
N ALA A 389 0.37 2.53 14.37
CA ALA A 389 -0.69 2.30 13.37
C ALA A 389 -0.82 3.40 12.27
N PRO A 390 -0.44 4.68 12.48
CA PRO A 390 -0.38 5.66 11.40
C PRO A 390 0.72 5.46 10.35
N ALA A 391 1.62 4.48 10.48
CA ALA A 391 2.64 4.20 9.45
C ALA A 391 2.00 3.70 8.12
N TYR A 392 2.63 4.05 7.00
CA TYR A 392 2.08 3.87 5.64
C TYR A 392 2.20 2.42 5.15
N ASN A 393 3.33 1.78 5.41
CA ASN A 393 3.73 0.52 4.77
C ASN A 393 3.24 -0.73 5.50
N LEU A 394 3.00 -0.62 6.81
CA LEU A 394 2.38 -1.69 7.61
C LEU A 394 0.89 -1.86 7.28
N MET A 395 0.29 -2.92 7.79
CA MET A 395 -1.16 -3.09 7.81
C MET A 395 -1.71 -2.86 9.22
N ALA A 396 -2.50 -1.79 9.37
CA ALA A 396 -3.17 -1.39 10.60
C ALA A 396 -4.56 -2.02 10.66
N VAL A 397 -4.80 -2.83 11.70
CA VAL A 397 -5.90 -3.79 11.74
C VAL A 397 -6.90 -3.48 12.85
N ALA A 398 -8.16 -3.22 12.47
CA ALA A 398 -9.29 -3.00 13.37
C ALA A 398 -10.01 -4.32 13.74
N ASN A 399 -10.81 -4.30 14.82
CA ASN A 399 -11.49 -5.47 15.38
C ASN A 399 -12.94 -5.58 14.92
N MET A 400 -13.22 -6.66 14.20
CA MET A 400 -14.57 -7.20 13.98
C MET A 400 -14.98 -8.13 15.12
N ASN A 401 -16.18 -7.91 15.63
CA ASN A 401 -16.89 -8.83 16.48
C ASN A 401 -17.79 -9.72 15.60
N ASP A 402 -17.31 -10.93 15.34
CA ASP A 402 -18.04 -11.98 14.62
C ASP A 402 -19.17 -12.63 15.45
N ARG A 403 -19.35 -12.16 16.69
CA ARG A 403 -20.33 -12.64 17.68
C ARG A 403 -20.29 -14.15 17.89
N ASN A 404 -19.16 -14.79 17.58
CA ASN A 404 -18.98 -16.24 17.56
C ASN A 404 -20.00 -16.95 16.63
N THR A 405 -20.26 -16.38 15.45
CA THR A 405 -21.02 -17.03 14.36
C THR A 405 -20.15 -17.21 13.11
N THR A 406 -20.57 -18.10 12.19
CA THR A 406 -19.90 -18.29 10.88
C THR A 406 -20.54 -17.46 9.76
N SER A 407 -21.58 -16.68 10.06
CA SER A 407 -22.32 -15.87 9.09
C SER A 407 -22.04 -14.41 9.34
N ARG A 408 -21.42 -13.72 8.36
CA ARG A 408 -21.05 -12.30 8.48
C ARG A 408 -22.24 -11.33 8.60
N THR A 409 -23.46 -11.85 8.58
CA THR A 409 -24.72 -11.10 8.58
C THR A 409 -24.98 -10.29 9.84
N ASP A 410 -24.30 -10.59 10.95
CA ASP A 410 -24.39 -9.82 12.18
C ASP A 410 -23.02 -9.38 12.75
N ASP A 411 -21.95 -9.53 11.96
CA ASP A 411 -20.62 -9.01 12.25
C ASP A 411 -20.59 -7.48 12.25
N VAL A 412 -19.93 -6.90 13.26
CA VAL A 412 -19.82 -5.44 13.48
C VAL A 412 -18.48 -5.08 14.09
N ARG A 413 -18.03 -3.82 13.97
CA ARG A 413 -16.86 -3.32 14.70
C ARG A 413 -17.09 -3.53 16.20
N SER A 414 -16.10 -4.05 16.90
CA SER A 414 -16.15 -4.07 18.36
C SER A 414 -16.10 -2.65 18.93
N GLY A 415 -16.95 -2.35 19.91
CA GLY A 415 -17.06 -1.01 20.49
C GLY A 415 -15.72 -0.44 20.99
N SER A 416 -14.81 -1.30 21.45
CA SER A 416 -13.45 -0.94 21.91
C SER A 416 -12.43 -0.73 20.78
N SER A 417 -12.70 -1.19 19.56
CA SER A 417 -11.77 -1.02 18.42
C SER A 417 -11.57 0.48 18.16
N SER A 418 -10.31 0.93 18.24
CA SER A 418 -9.94 2.30 17.88
C SER A 418 -10.28 2.60 16.43
N VAL A 419 -11.00 3.70 16.23
CA VAL A 419 -11.34 4.24 14.90
C VAL A 419 -10.37 5.34 14.48
N GLY A 420 -10.23 5.50 13.17
CA GLY A 420 -9.53 6.64 12.57
C GLY A 420 -10.48 7.77 12.15
N PRO A 421 -10.16 8.52 11.07
CA PRO A 421 -8.90 8.49 10.31
C PRO A 421 -7.68 8.82 11.17
N THR A 422 -6.49 8.95 10.58
CA THR A 422 -5.36 9.59 11.26
C THR A 422 -5.65 11.08 11.57
N LEU A 423 -4.79 11.76 12.33
CA LEU A 423 -4.99 13.14 12.75
C LEU A 423 -5.22 14.14 11.59
N ASN A 424 -4.58 13.91 10.44
CA ASN A 424 -4.72 14.71 9.22
C ASN A 424 -5.78 14.20 8.23
N GLY A 425 -6.48 13.10 8.53
CA GLY A 425 -7.58 12.56 7.68
C GLY A 425 -7.25 11.32 6.84
N ARG A 426 -6.00 10.85 6.87
CA ARG A 426 -5.48 9.71 6.10
C ARG A 426 -6.16 8.39 6.45
N ARG A 427 -6.32 7.49 5.47
CA ARG A 427 -7.20 6.30 5.56
C ARG A 427 -6.61 5.15 6.40
N LYS A 428 -6.74 5.28 7.72
CA LYS A 428 -6.48 4.22 8.73
C LYS A 428 -7.74 3.93 9.56
N PRO A 429 -8.07 2.67 9.91
CA PRO A 429 -7.35 1.42 9.64
C PRO A 429 -7.22 1.09 8.15
N ASP A 430 -6.28 0.21 7.80
CA ASP A 430 -6.17 -0.30 6.43
C ASP A 430 -7.24 -1.38 6.19
N ILE A 431 -7.45 -2.27 7.17
CA ILE A 431 -8.38 -3.40 7.08
C ILE A 431 -8.98 -3.69 8.47
N ALA A 432 -10.15 -4.32 8.51
CA ALA A 432 -10.68 -4.94 9.70
C ALA A 432 -10.47 -6.46 9.64
N ALA A 433 -10.12 -7.04 10.78
CA ALA A 433 -10.04 -8.47 10.98
C ALA A 433 -10.69 -8.85 12.31
N PRO A 434 -11.03 -10.11 12.52
CA PRO A 434 -11.76 -10.51 13.72
C PRO A 434 -10.98 -10.32 15.04
N GLY A 435 -11.62 -9.81 16.10
CA GLY A 435 -10.96 -9.41 17.36
C GLY A 435 -11.80 -9.49 18.66
N SER A 436 -12.96 -10.15 18.67
CA SER A 436 -13.81 -10.29 19.87
C SER A 436 -14.26 -11.74 20.08
N ALA A 437 -14.18 -12.26 21.32
CA ALA A 437 -14.41 -13.64 21.89
C ALA A 437 -13.50 -14.93 21.70
N ILE A 438 -12.33 -15.06 20.99
CA ILE A 438 -11.66 -16.40 20.70
C ILE A 438 -11.46 -17.30 21.91
N MET A 439 -11.29 -18.58 21.58
CA MET A 439 -10.38 -19.47 22.26
C MET A 439 -9.02 -19.54 21.50
N SER A 440 -7.91 -19.12 22.13
CA SER A 440 -6.53 -19.31 21.62
C SER A 440 -5.59 -19.67 22.78
N THR A 441 -4.38 -20.15 22.47
CA THR A 441 -3.46 -20.84 23.39
C THR A 441 -3.05 -20.02 24.62
N ASN A 442 -3.12 -20.65 25.80
CA ASN A 442 -2.81 -20.06 27.09
C ASN A 442 -1.34 -20.32 27.50
N SER A 443 -0.61 -19.33 28.03
CA SER A 443 0.74 -19.59 28.57
C SER A 443 0.72 -20.51 29.79
N ASP A 444 -0.39 -20.51 30.53
CA ASP A 444 -0.49 -21.11 31.86
C ASP A 444 -1.22 -22.47 31.82
N TRP A 445 -1.29 -23.10 30.64
CA TRP A 445 -1.90 -24.41 30.34
C TRP A 445 -1.47 -25.56 31.26
N GLN A 446 -0.33 -25.44 31.93
CA GLN A 446 0.16 -26.46 32.88
C GLN A 446 -0.55 -26.39 34.25
N SER A 447 -1.38 -25.37 34.47
CA SER A 447 -2.14 -25.11 35.70
C SER A 447 -3.59 -24.69 35.46
N GLU A 448 -3.89 -24.14 34.28
CA GLU A 448 -5.20 -23.67 33.82
C GLU A 448 -5.62 -24.40 32.53
N ALA A 449 -6.72 -24.01 31.89
CA ALA A 449 -7.10 -24.57 30.59
C ALA A 449 -6.08 -24.24 29.48
N ASP A 450 -5.90 -25.17 28.53
CA ASP A 450 -4.97 -25.03 27.39
C ASP A 450 -5.24 -23.79 26.52
N PHE A 451 -6.48 -23.29 26.50
CA PHE A 451 -6.91 -22.14 25.70
C PHE A 451 -7.75 -21.15 26.53
N ILE A 452 -7.75 -19.88 26.14
CA ILE A 452 -8.36 -18.75 26.89
C ILE A 452 -8.93 -17.66 25.94
N SER A 453 -9.72 -16.73 26.47
CA SER A 453 -10.45 -15.65 25.77
C SER A 453 -10.32 -14.26 26.44
N LYS A 454 -10.03 -13.19 25.69
CA LYS A 454 -9.83 -11.76 26.12
C LYS A 454 -10.09 -10.81 24.92
N SER A 455 -10.78 -9.63 24.95
CA SER A 455 -11.24 -8.90 23.69
C SER A 455 -10.70 -7.47 23.35
N GLY A 456 -10.33 -7.19 22.07
CA GLY A 456 -9.69 -5.94 21.58
C GLY A 456 -9.11 -5.98 20.13
N THR A 457 -8.01 -5.29 19.77
CA THR A 457 -7.39 -5.38 18.41
C THR A 457 -6.13 -6.25 18.22
N SER A 458 -5.42 -6.68 19.27
CA SER A 458 -4.22 -7.54 19.21
C SER A 458 -4.39 -8.92 18.60
N MET A 459 -5.61 -9.47 18.53
CA MET A 459 -5.83 -10.73 17.82
C MET A 459 -6.34 -10.49 16.40
N ALA A 460 -6.96 -9.35 16.10
CA ALA A 460 -7.22 -8.96 14.71
C ALA A 460 -5.93 -8.89 13.88
N ALA A 461 -4.87 -8.28 14.42
CA ALA A 461 -3.57 -8.17 13.75
C ALA A 461 -2.92 -9.51 13.35
N PRO A 462 -2.80 -10.55 14.22
CA PRO A 462 -2.21 -11.83 13.85
C PRO A 462 -3.10 -12.70 12.94
N HIS A 463 -4.41 -12.41 12.78
CA HIS A 463 -5.15 -12.98 11.65
C HIS A 463 -4.54 -12.49 10.34
N VAL A 464 -4.37 -11.17 10.21
CA VAL A 464 -3.69 -10.61 9.04
C VAL A 464 -2.27 -11.17 8.91
N ALA A 465 -1.55 -11.46 10.00
CA ALA A 465 -0.23 -12.11 9.90
C ALA A 465 -0.32 -13.51 9.27
N GLY A 466 -1.27 -14.35 9.71
CA GLY A 466 -1.55 -15.63 9.06
C GLY A 466 -2.01 -15.50 7.61
N ALA A 467 -2.76 -14.45 7.28
CA ALA A 467 -3.09 -14.11 5.89
C ALA A 467 -1.84 -13.81 5.06
N ILE A 468 -0.88 -13.04 5.58
CA ILE A 468 0.39 -12.79 4.90
C ILE A 468 1.17 -14.10 4.68
N ILE A 469 1.28 -14.96 5.71
CA ILE A 469 1.98 -16.25 5.61
C ILE A 469 1.30 -17.19 4.59
N LEU A 470 -0.04 -17.21 4.53
CA LEU A 470 -0.76 -17.94 3.49
C LEU A 470 -0.61 -17.29 2.11
N MET A 471 -0.50 -15.97 2.00
CA MET A 471 -0.22 -15.30 0.73
C MET A 471 1.20 -15.60 0.21
N GLU A 472 2.17 -15.74 1.11
CA GLU A 472 3.51 -16.26 0.81
C GLU A 472 3.45 -17.70 0.31
N ASP A 473 2.76 -18.59 1.02
CA ASP A 473 2.44 -19.96 0.59
C ASP A 473 1.67 -19.97 -0.75
N GLY A 474 0.85 -18.95 -0.98
CA GLY A 474 0.10 -18.70 -2.21
C GLY A 474 0.94 -18.29 -3.42
N GLY A 475 2.20 -17.88 -3.24
CA GLY A 475 3.10 -17.38 -4.28
C GLY A 475 3.20 -15.84 -4.40
N ASN A 476 2.64 -15.08 -3.45
CA ASN A 476 2.67 -13.62 -3.44
C ASN A 476 3.69 -13.12 -2.40
N HIS A 477 4.91 -12.84 -2.87
CA HIS A 477 6.11 -12.64 -2.04
C HIS A 477 6.50 -11.19 -1.76
N THR A 478 5.58 -10.23 -1.95
CA THR A 478 5.90 -8.79 -1.87
C THR A 478 4.93 -8.10 -0.91
N ALA A 479 5.42 -7.52 0.18
CA ALA A 479 4.60 -6.85 1.21
C ALA A 479 3.59 -5.83 0.62
N MET A 480 4.02 -5.08 -0.39
CA MET A 480 3.19 -4.13 -1.13
C MET A 480 2.05 -4.79 -1.93
N ALA A 481 2.29 -5.97 -2.51
CA ALA A 481 1.30 -6.72 -3.29
C ALA A 481 0.38 -7.59 -2.41
N GLN A 482 0.90 -8.14 -1.31
CA GLN A 482 0.09 -8.75 -0.26
C GLN A 482 -0.90 -7.72 0.31
N LYS A 483 -0.42 -6.51 0.61
CA LYS A 483 -1.29 -5.39 1.04
C LYS A 483 -2.32 -5.00 -0.02
N ALA A 484 -1.93 -4.92 -1.29
CA ALA A 484 -2.86 -4.61 -2.38
C ALA A 484 -3.96 -5.67 -2.52
N VAL A 485 -3.62 -6.96 -2.53
CA VAL A 485 -4.62 -8.03 -2.70
C VAL A 485 -5.54 -8.12 -1.50
N LEU A 486 -5.03 -8.20 -0.27
CA LEU A 486 -5.87 -8.33 0.94
C LEU A 486 -6.85 -7.15 1.14
N ILE A 487 -6.52 -5.97 0.58
CA ILE A 487 -7.40 -4.80 0.53
C ILE A 487 -8.39 -4.85 -0.65
N ASN A 488 -7.98 -5.38 -1.81
CA ASN A 488 -8.88 -5.58 -2.95
C ASN A 488 -10.00 -6.56 -2.63
N THR A 489 -9.65 -7.64 -1.93
CA THR A 489 -10.53 -8.80 -1.65
C THR A 489 -11.36 -8.65 -0.38
N ALA A 490 -11.13 -7.65 0.46
CA ALA A 490 -11.91 -7.42 1.68
C ALA A 490 -13.39 -7.12 1.39
N ASP A 491 -14.32 -7.66 2.18
CA ASP A 491 -15.73 -7.27 2.14
C ASP A 491 -15.87 -5.86 2.72
N ALA A 492 -16.34 -4.87 1.96
CA ALA A 492 -16.47 -3.50 2.47
C ALA A 492 -17.63 -3.36 3.47
N TRP A 493 -17.46 -2.51 4.50
CA TRP A 493 -18.47 -2.19 5.52
C TRP A 493 -18.55 -0.68 5.73
N ASP A 494 -19.76 -0.16 5.96
CA ASP A 494 -20.06 1.25 6.19
C ASP A 494 -20.62 1.43 7.61
N SER A 495 -19.95 2.22 8.47
CA SER A 495 -20.37 2.48 9.87
C SER A 495 -21.35 3.65 10.02
N LYS A 496 -21.87 4.15 8.89
CA LYS A 496 -22.70 5.37 8.75
C LYS A 496 -22.07 6.62 9.40
N ASN A 497 -20.76 6.55 9.67
CA ASN A 497 -20.00 7.48 10.51
C ASN A 497 -20.65 7.73 11.90
N THR A 498 -21.24 6.72 12.56
CA THR A 498 -21.80 6.84 13.92
C THR A 498 -21.12 5.96 14.98
N ALA A 499 -21.32 6.33 16.26
CA ALA A 499 -20.74 5.64 17.41
C ALA A 499 -21.40 4.30 17.77
N THR A 500 -22.64 4.09 17.32
CA THR A 500 -23.37 2.83 17.49
C THR A 500 -23.08 1.91 16.31
N THR A 501 -23.19 0.60 16.51
CA THR A 501 -22.95 -0.41 15.46
C THR A 501 -24.24 -1.17 15.14
N SER A 502 -25.36 -0.45 15.15
CA SER A 502 -26.73 -0.96 14.97
C SER A 502 -27.24 -0.86 13.53
N ASP A 503 -26.61 0.05 12.78
CA ASP A 503 -26.92 0.53 11.44
C ASP A 503 -25.71 0.34 10.50
N ASP A 504 -24.60 -0.16 11.05
CA ASP A 504 -23.45 -0.70 10.32
C ASP A 504 -23.87 -1.87 9.44
N GLY A 505 -23.23 -2.01 8.28
CA GLY A 505 -23.45 -3.17 7.42
C GLY A 505 -22.54 -3.22 6.21
N GLN A 506 -22.48 -4.40 5.60
CA GLN A 506 -21.72 -4.66 4.38
C GLN A 506 -22.23 -3.78 3.22
N VAL A 507 -21.29 -3.27 2.43
CA VAL A 507 -21.53 -2.51 1.20
C VAL A 507 -20.70 -3.09 0.05
N SER A 508 -20.97 -2.66 -1.18
CA SER A 508 -20.37 -3.23 -2.39
C SER A 508 -19.54 -2.19 -3.14
N GLY A 509 -18.42 -2.61 -3.74
CA GLY A 509 -17.51 -1.73 -4.48
C GLY A 509 -16.44 -1.09 -3.59
N SER A 510 -15.81 -0.04 -4.11
CA SER A 510 -14.77 0.72 -3.41
C SER A 510 -15.40 1.55 -2.30
N HIS A 511 -15.06 1.24 -1.06
CA HIS A 511 -15.53 1.96 0.12
C HIS A 511 -14.55 1.80 1.27
N TRP A 512 -13.87 2.89 1.63
CA TRP A 512 -13.14 2.99 2.89
C TRP A 512 -14.02 3.64 3.96
N ASP A 513 -13.99 3.07 5.16
CA ASP A 513 -14.67 3.58 6.35
C ASP A 513 -13.70 3.64 7.56
N LYS A 514 -13.88 4.62 8.44
CA LYS A 514 -12.95 4.88 9.56
C LYS A 514 -13.00 3.85 10.70
N SER A 515 -14.04 3.01 10.74
CA SER A 515 -14.25 1.88 11.64
C SER A 515 -13.71 0.58 11.05
N TYR A 516 -13.91 0.38 9.74
CA TYR A 516 -13.72 -0.90 9.04
C TYR A 516 -12.51 -0.94 8.10
N GLY A 517 -11.90 0.21 7.82
CA GLY A 517 -10.84 0.35 6.83
C GLY A 517 -11.39 0.17 5.44
N TRP A 518 -10.64 -0.48 4.57
CA TRP A 518 -11.11 -0.91 3.25
C TRP A 518 -12.04 -2.14 3.29
N GLY A 519 -12.35 -2.65 4.48
CA GLY A 519 -13.26 -3.76 4.68
C GLY A 519 -12.75 -4.84 5.61
N TYR A 520 -13.58 -5.87 5.77
CA TYR A 520 -13.34 -7.06 6.54
C TYR A 520 -12.62 -8.12 5.70
N ILE A 521 -11.43 -8.54 6.15
CA ILE A 521 -10.58 -9.50 5.45
C ILE A 521 -11.35 -10.76 5.01
N ASP A 522 -11.35 -11.06 3.70
CA ASP A 522 -11.91 -12.29 3.15
C ASP A 522 -10.80 -13.18 2.62
N MET A 523 -10.59 -14.33 3.26
CA MET A 523 -9.59 -15.28 2.82
C MET A 523 -10.05 -16.23 1.72
N TRP A 524 -11.35 -16.42 1.47
CA TRP A 524 -11.80 -17.14 0.26
C TRP A 524 -11.48 -16.32 -0.99
N GLU A 525 -11.88 -15.05 -1.01
CA GLU A 525 -11.63 -14.15 -2.13
C GLU A 525 -10.12 -13.95 -2.32
N SER A 526 -9.38 -13.71 -1.23
CA SER A 526 -7.91 -13.67 -1.26
C SER A 526 -7.28 -14.97 -1.77
N HIS A 527 -7.86 -16.16 -1.53
CA HIS A 527 -7.31 -17.42 -2.05
C HIS A 527 -7.44 -17.52 -3.57
N TYR A 528 -8.56 -17.04 -4.11
CA TYR A 528 -8.79 -17.03 -5.55
C TYR A 528 -7.87 -16.00 -6.23
N ASN A 529 -7.98 -14.72 -5.84
CA ASN A 529 -7.29 -13.59 -6.45
C ASN A 529 -5.84 -13.34 -5.95
N ARG A 530 -5.23 -14.24 -5.14
CA ARG A 530 -3.85 -14.10 -4.62
C ARG A 530 -2.77 -13.80 -5.67
N GLY A 531 -2.98 -14.27 -6.90
CA GLY A 531 -2.07 -14.14 -8.03
C GLY A 531 -2.36 -12.91 -8.91
N ASP A 532 -3.46 -12.19 -8.68
CA ASP A 532 -4.03 -11.22 -9.61
C ASP A 532 -3.56 -9.82 -9.26
N TYR A 533 -2.24 -9.69 -9.38
CA TYR A 533 -1.54 -8.45 -9.11
C TYR A 533 -0.37 -8.26 -10.07
N PHE A 534 -0.01 -6.98 -10.22
CA PHE A 534 1.17 -6.51 -10.92
C PHE A 534 2.06 -5.78 -9.92
N VAL A 535 3.36 -6.05 -9.97
CA VAL A 535 4.37 -5.15 -9.40
C VAL A 535 5.03 -4.42 -10.56
N SER A 536 5.01 -3.08 -10.54
CA SER A 536 5.48 -2.23 -11.63
C SER A 536 5.97 -0.90 -11.08
N SER A 537 6.37 0.02 -11.96
CA SER A 537 6.91 1.33 -11.56
C SER A 537 6.56 2.42 -12.56
N VAL A 538 6.31 3.63 -12.05
CA VAL A 538 6.21 4.86 -12.85
C VAL A 538 7.39 5.80 -12.56
N ILE A 539 7.72 6.67 -13.50
CA ILE A 539 8.62 7.82 -13.29
C ILE A 539 7.81 9.07 -12.93
N PRO A 540 8.40 10.13 -12.36
CA PRO A 540 7.67 11.36 -12.04
C PRO A 540 6.96 11.98 -13.25
N ARG A 541 5.81 12.60 -13.01
CA ARG A 541 4.94 13.17 -14.06
C ARG A 541 5.69 14.21 -14.88
N ASN A 542 5.75 13.98 -16.19
CA ASN A 542 6.38 14.90 -17.14
C ASN A 542 5.50 15.26 -18.34
N ASN A 543 4.29 14.69 -18.43
CA ASN A 543 3.31 14.95 -19.50
C ASN A 543 3.84 14.64 -20.92
N ASN A 544 4.83 13.76 -21.03
CA ASN A 544 5.37 13.31 -22.31
C ASN A 544 4.83 11.90 -22.62
N ASN A 545 4.04 11.78 -23.68
CA ASN A 545 3.33 10.55 -24.06
C ASN A 545 4.25 9.37 -24.49
N VAL A 546 5.59 9.55 -24.43
CA VAL A 546 6.62 8.51 -24.65
C VAL A 546 7.25 8.04 -23.31
N ALA A 547 6.89 8.67 -22.18
CA ALA A 547 7.44 8.37 -20.86
C ALA A 547 6.67 7.24 -20.14
N ASN A 548 7.35 6.61 -19.17
CA ASN A 548 6.75 5.66 -18.24
C ASN A 548 6.17 6.36 -17.01
N ASP A 549 5.53 7.53 -17.14
CA ASP A 549 4.91 8.24 -16.01
C ASP A 549 3.48 7.77 -15.69
N TYR A 550 2.95 6.84 -16.50
CA TYR A 550 1.77 6.02 -16.20
C TYR A 550 1.93 4.58 -16.70
N LYS A 551 1.01 3.70 -16.28
CA LYS A 551 0.79 2.34 -16.77
C LYS A 551 -0.71 2.12 -17.04
N LEU A 552 -1.02 1.30 -18.04
CA LEU A 552 -2.39 0.86 -18.34
C LEU A 552 -2.49 -0.65 -18.13
N PHE A 553 -3.63 -1.09 -17.59
CA PHE A 553 -3.97 -2.50 -17.40
C PHE A 553 -5.36 -2.75 -17.97
N LYS A 554 -5.47 -3.69 -18.90
CA LYS A 554 -6.71 -4.06 -19.59
C LYS A 554 -7.20 -5.40 -19.06
N GLY A 555 -8.50 -5.52 -18.87
CA GLY A 555 -9.16 -6.74 -18.41
C GLY A 555 -10.67 -6.58 -18.43
N LYS A 556 -11.38 -7.42 -17.69
CA LYS A 556 -12.83 -7.37 -17.52
C LYS A 556 -13.14 -7.28 -16.03
N MET A 557 -14.17 -6.52 -15.68
CA MET A 557 -14.72 -6.47 -14.33
C MET A 557 -16.23 -6.70 -14.39
N TYR A 558 -16.82 -7.41 -13.44
CA TYR A 558 -18.26 -7.50 -13.23
C TYR A 558 -18.73 -6.38 -12.29
N ALA A 559 -19.89 -6.54 -11.65
CA ALA A 559 -20.48 -5.51 -10.82
C ALA A 559 -19.89 -5.55 -9.39
N ASN A 560 -19.42 -4.41 -8.91
CA ASN A 560 -18.82 -4.17 -7.58
C ASN A 560 -17.40 -4.72 -7.36
N GLU A 561 -16.81 -5.35 -8.38
CA GLU A 561 -15.39 -5.71 -8.42
C GLU A 561 -14.49 -4.47 -8.36
N LYS A 562 -13.25 -4.67 -7.89
CA LYS A 562 -12.32 -3.65 -7.42
C LYS A 562 -10.93 -3.77 -8.07
N ALA A 563 -10.22 -2.65 -8.09
CA ALA A 563 -8.78 -2.62 -8.33
C ALA A 563 -8.11 -1.73 -7.28
N THR A 564 -7.04 -2.23 -6.66
CA THR A 564 -6.37 -1.59 -5.52
C THR A 564 -4.90 -1.33 -5.82
N LEU A 565 -4.54 -0.05 -5.87
CA LEU A 565 -3.18 0.44 -5.97
C LEU A 565 -2.59 0.63 -4.58
N VAL A 566 -1.40 0.08 -4.34
CA VAL A 566 -0.62 0.31 -3.11
C VAL A 566 0.83 0.61 -3.49
N TRP A 567 1.42 1.60 -2.83
CA TRP A 567 2.87 1.82 -2.88
C TRP A 567 3.42 2.05 -1.47
N GLN A 568 4.75 2.10 -1.35
CA GLN A 568 5.41 2.27 -0.06
C GLN A 568 5.97 3.68 0.10
N ARG A 569 5.73 4.31 1.25
CA ARG A 569 6.48 5.50 1.66
C ARG A 569 7.94 5.11 1.87
N ARG A 570 8.85 5.89 1.30
CA ARG A 570 10.29 5.62 1.37
C ARG A 570 10.92 6.40 2.53
N ALA A 571 11.75 5.71 3.33
CA ALA A 571 12.34 6.26 4.54
C ALA A 571 13.86 6.46 4.42
N ASN A 572 14.36 7.63 4.88
CA ASN A 572 15.79 7.95 4.89
C ASN A 572 16.17 8.68 6.18
N PHE A 573 17.12 8.12 6.94
CA PHE A 573 17.56 8.64 8.25
C PHE A 573 18.91 9.36 8.22
N ALA A 574 19.51 9.58 7.04
CA ALA A 574 20.88 10.13 6.92
C ALA A 574 21.04 11.60 7.40
N SER A 575 19.93 12.28 7.70
CA SER A 575 19.90 13.61 8.37
C SER A 575 19.17 13.57 9.72
N GLY A 576 18.85 12.38 10.23
CA GLY A 576 17.90 12.17 11.32
C GLY A 576 16.43 12.20 10.86
N PRO A 577 15.50 11.68 11.69
CA PRO A 577 14.11 11.45 11.28
C PRO A 577 13.29 12.73 11.07
N THR A 578 13.70 13.85 11.69
CA THR A 578 13.01 15.15 11.60
C THR A 578 13.58 16.09 10.53
N GLY A 579 14.72 15.74 9.92
CA GLY A 579 15.47 16.67 9.05
C GLY A 579 15.10 16.60 7.58
N ASN A 580 14.91 15.39 7.03
CA ASN A 580 14.71 15.12 5.60
C ASN A 580 13.83 13.86 5.39
N ALA A 581 12.78 13.66 6.18
CA ALA A 581 11.83 12.56 5.91
C ALA A 581 11.18 12.78 4.54
N TYR A 582 11.35 11.84 3.61
CA TYR A 582 10.80 11.98 2.25
C TYR A 582 9.27 12.10 2.29
N ASN A 583 8.74 12.97 1.44
CA ASN A 583 7.31 13.08 1.21
C ASN A 583 6.81 11.76 0.60
N LEU A 584 5.52 11.46 0.78
CA LEU A 584 4.90 10.42 -0.03
C LEU A 584 4.97 10.84 -1.51
N SER A 585 5.26 9.91 -2.39
CA SER A 585 5.26 10.16 -3.83
C SER A 585 3.85 9.96 -4.36
N ASP A 586 3.23 11.02 -4.88
CA ASP A 586 1.81 11.05 -5.26
C ASP A 586 1.56 10.23 -6.54
N LEU A 587 0.82 9.11 -6.39
CA LEU A 587 0.39 8.18 -7.44
C LEU A 587 -1.13 8.05 -7.42
N ASN A 588 -1.79 8.21 -8.58
CA ASN A 588 -3.24 8.24 -8.69
C ASN A 588 -3.80 7.05 -9.48
N LEU A 589 -5.07 6.70 -9.22
CA LEU A 589 -5.77 5.55 -9.80
C LEU A 589 -7.05 5.97 -10.54
N ARG A 590 -7.30 5.39 -11.72
CA ARG A 590 -8.52 5.62 -12.51
C ARG A 590 -9.00 4.36 -13.21
N LEU A 591 -10.32 4.19 -13.28
CA LEU A 591 -11.00 3.13 -14.03
C LEU A 591 -11.75 3.72 -15.23
N TYR A 592 -11.47 3.22 -16.43
CA TYR A 592 -12.14 3.60 -17.67
C TYR A 592 -12.85 2.41 -18.32
N GLN A 593 -13.97 2.67 -19.00
CA GLN A 593 -14.59 1.73 -19.93
C GLN A 593 -13.78 1.68 -21.24
N GLU A 594 -13.36 0.49 -21.67
CA GLU A 594 -12.69 0.34 -22.96
C GLU A 594 -13.59 0.71 -24.15
N GLY A 595 -12.98 1.09 -25.29
CA GLY A 595 -13.63 1.48 -26.55
C GLY A 595 -14.36 2.82 -26.52
N SER A 596 -15.03 3.14 -25.41
CA SER A 596 -15.73 4.41 -25.17
C SER A 596 -14.89 5.46 -24.43
N ASN A 597 -13.83 5.03 -23.72
CA ASN A 597 -12.96 5.90 -22.91
C ASN A 597 -13.72 6.73 -21.85
N VAL A 598 -14.89 6.25 -21.40
CA VAL A 598 -15.65 6.88 -20.31
C VAL A 598 -14.97 6.54 -18.98
N LEU A 599 -14.52 7.56 -18.24
CA LEU A 599 -14.10 7.43 -16.85
C LEU A 599 -15.30 6.95 -16.01
N LYS A 600 -15.10 5.87 -15.26
CA LYS A 600 -16.12 5.25 -14.40
C LYS A 600 -15.90 5.60 -12.94
N ASP A 601 -14.65 5.54 -12.49
CA ASP A 601 -14.25 5.78 -11.10
C ASP A 601 -12.79 6.25 -11.01
N SER A 602 -12.42 6.90 -9.91
CA SER A 602 -11.08 7.46 -9.68
C SER A 602 -10.82 7.82 -8.22
N ASP A 603 -9.64 7.46 -7.71
CA ASP A 603 -9.15 7.78 -6.37
C ASP A 603 -7.80 8.51 -6.49
N PHE A 604 -7.64 9.59 -5.71
CA PHE A 604 -6.59 10.59 -5.91
C PHE A 604 -6.23 11.43 -4.67
N ASP A 605 -6.21 10.80 -3.49
CA ASP A 605 -5.78 11.45 -2.25
C ASP A 605 -4.24 11.41 -2.08
N GLY A 606 -3.57 12.53 -2.35
CA GLY A 606 -2.10 12.62 -2.32
C GLY A 606 -1.43 12.43 -0.95
N ASP A 607 -2.20 12.39 0.16
CA ASP A 607 -1.66 12.03 1.48
C ASP A 607 -1.74 10.51 1.77
N ASP A 608 -2.50 9.72 1.01
CA ASP A 608 -2.62 8.25 1.19
C ASP A 608 -1.75 7.42 0.24
N ASN A 609 -1.30 6.24 0.69
CA ASN A 609 -0.52 5.28 -0.12
C ASN A 609 -1.34 4.05 -0.58
N VAL A 610 -2.66 4.13 -0.48
CA VAL A 610 -3.62 3.12 -0.91
C VAL A 610 -4.76 3.80 -1.65
N HIS A 611 -5.05 3.34 -2.86
CA HIS A 611 -6.17 3.80 -3.67
C HIS A 611 -6.98 2.63 -4.20
N GLN A 612 -8.30 2.78 -4.26
CA GLN A 612 -9.19 1.72 -4.75
C GLN A 612 -10.30 2.29 -5.64
N VAL A 613 -10.53 1.66 -6.78
CA VAL A 613 -11.61 1.98 -7.72
C VAL A 613 -12.47 0.74 -7.98
N ALA A 614 -13.75 0.92 -8.30
CA ALA A 614 -14.68 -0.19 -8.53
C ALA A 614 -15.58 -0.03 -9.77
N ALA A 615 -15.93 -1.16 -10.37
CA ALA A 615 -16.83 -1.23 -11.50
C ALA A 615 -18.30 -1.25 -11.04
N ALA A 616 -19.05 -0.17 -11.28
CA ALA A 616 -20.48 -0.08 -10.93
C ALA A 616 -21.42 -1.02 -11.73
N GLY A 617 -20.87 -1.94 -12.53
CA GLY A 617 -21.58 -2.87 -13.40
C GLY A 617 -20.63 -3.46 -14.44
N THR A 618 -20.91 -4.66 -14.96
CA THR A 618 -19.99 -5.41 -15.82
C THR A 618 -19.51 -4.64 -17.04
N MET A 619 -18.19 -4.60 -17.23
CA MET A 619 -17.50 -3.80 -18.22
C MET A 619 -16.14 -4.37 -18.62
N ASP A 620 -15.79 -4.22 -19.90
CA ASP A 620 -14.40 -4.27 -20.35
C ASP A 620 -13.68 -2.99 -19.87
N ALA A 621 -12.57 -3.18 -19.18
CA ALA A 621 -12.00 -2.23 -18.23
C ALA A 621 -10.54 -1.89 -18.58
N VAL A 622 -10.22 -0.59 -18.54
CA VAL A 622 -8.83 -0.09 -18.57
C VAL A 622 -8.56 0.69 -17.29
N ILE A 623 -7.70 0.13 -16.44
CA ILE A 623 -7.19 0.77 -15.23
C ILE A 623 -5.94 1.57 -15.60
N LYS A 624 -5.84 2.80 -15.11
CA LYS A 624 -4.65 3.67 -15.24
C LYS A 624 -4.07 3.96 -13.86
N VAL A 625 -2.81 3.57 -13.66
CA VAL A 625 -1.95 4.03 -12.56
C VAL A 625 -1.02 5.11 -13.10
N TYR A 626 -0.93 6.28 -12.46
CA TYR A 626 -0.08 7.36 -12.95
C TYR A 626 0.54 8.21 -11.83
N ALA A 627 1.75 8.69 -12.06
CA ALA A 627 2.37 9.69 -11.19
C ALA A 627 1.63 11.03 -11.33
N TRP A 628 1.40 11.73 -10.21
CA TRP A 628 1.01 13.14 -10.22
C TRP A 628 2.18 14.05 -9.88
N SER A 629 2.97 13.67 -8.88
CA SER A 629 4.20 14.40 -8.54
C SER A 629 5.18 14.42 -9.71
N SER A 630 5.66 15.62 -10.05
CA SER A 630 6.70 15.85 -11.07
C SER A 630 8.13 15.59 -10.58
N SER A 631 8.30 15.25 -9.30
CA SER A 631 9.54 14.76 -8.70
C SER A 631 9.24 13.77 -7.58
N PHE A 632 10.05 12.72 -7.43
CA PHE A 632 10.00 11.82 -6.27
C PHE A 632 11.25 12.03 -5.41
N ASP A 633 11.09 12.31 -4.12
CA ASP A 633 12.21 12.59 -3.22
C ASP A 633 13.19 11.42 -3.20
N GLY A 634 14.44 11.64 -3.62
CA GLY A 634 15.50 10.62 -3.62
C GLY A 634 15.40 9.52 -4.69
N ALA A 635 14.40 9.55 -5.59
CA ALA A 635 14.20 8.49 -6.59
C ALA A 635 13.89 9.01 -8.00
N SER A 636 14.27 8.23 -9.02
CA SER A 636 13.91 8.46 -10.43
C SER A 636 12.60 7.80 -10.86
N SER A 637 12.01 7.00 -9.97
CA SER A 637 10.83 6.17 -10.22
C SER A 637 10.26 5.68 -8.90
N GLU A 638 8.94 5.57 -8.80
CA GLU A 638 8.26 4.96 -7.66
C GLU A 638 7.74 3.58 -8.04
N SER A 639 7.81 2.63 -7.10
CA SER A 639 7.35 1.25 -7.30
C SER A 639 6.00 1.05 -6.64
N PHE A 640 5.10 0.34 -7.31
CA PHE A 640 3.74 0.09 -6.84
C PHE A 640 3.32 -1.36 -7.09
N ALA A 641 2.36 -1.82 -6.30
CA ALA A 641 1.55 -2.98 -6.61
C ALA A 641 0.15 -2.52 -7.02
N LEU A 642 -0.42 -3.15 -8.05
CA LEU A 642 -1.83 -3.03 -8.39
C LEU A 642 -2.42 -4.44 -8.30
N ALA A 643 -3.34 -4.65 -7.36
CA ALA A 643 -4.23 -5.80 -7.35
C ALA A 643 -5.44 -5.51 -8.26
N THR A 644 -5.89 -6.54 -8.97
CA THR A 644 -7.03 -6.52 -9.88
C THR A 644 -7.79 -7.83 -9.73
N GLU A 645 -8.90 -7.94 -10.45
CA GLU A 645 -9.51 -9.23 -10.73
C GLU A 645 -8.71 -10.01 -11.78
N GLU A 646 -9.14 -11.22 -12.11
CA GLU A 646 -8.35 -12.15 -12.91
C GLU A 646 -8.34 -11.86 -14.43
N ASN A 647 -7.31 -12.41 -15.10
CA ASN A 647 -7.02 -12.26 -16.53
C ASN A 647 -6.76 -10.82 -17.03
N PHE A 648 -6.57 -9.85 -16.14
CA PHE A 648 -5.97 -8.57 -16.50
C PHE A 648 -4.56 -8.72 -17.10
N ALA A 649 -4.16 -7.75 -17.93
CA ALA A 649 -2.82 -7.64 -18.50
C ALA A 649 -2.32 -6.19 -18.50
N GLN A 650 -1.05 -5.96 -18.16
CA GLN A 650 -0.41 -4.65 -18.37
C GLN A 650 -0.17 -4.45 -19.87
N VAL A 651 -0.72 -3.37 -20.44
CA VAL A 651 -0.82 -3.14 -21.88
C VAL A 651 -0.16 -1.84 -22.33
N THR A 652 0.19 -1.77 -23.61
CA THR A 652 0.71 -0.54 -24.23
C THR A 652 -0.43 0.41 -24.60
N PRO A 653 -0.23 1.74 -24.47
CA PRO A 653 -1.23 2.73 -24.88
C PRO A 653 -1.45 2.76 -26.40
N PRO A 654 -2.48 3.48 -26.90
CA PRO A 654 -2.79 3.57 -28.33
C PRO A 654 -1.57 3.97 -29.17
N SER A 655 -1.13 3.07 -30.05
CA SER A 655 0.11 3.23 -30.82
C SER A 655 -0.20 3.41 -32.30
N LEU A 656 -0.53 4.65 -32.67
CA LEU A 656 -0.99 4.95 -34.03
C LEU A 656 0.15 4.86 -35.06
N GLN A 657 -0.13 4.28 -36.23
CA GLN A 657 0.78 4.23 -37.37
C GLN A 657 0.05 4.59 -38.67
N ILE A 658 0.63 5.50 -39.46
CA ILE A 658 0.21 5.75 -40.86
C ILE A 658 1.19 5.00 -41.77
N PRO A 659 0.83 3.83 -42.34
CA PRO A 659 1.69 3.12 -43.27
C PRO A 659 1.91 3.91 -44.57
N SER A 660 3.07 3.73 -45.21
CA SER A 660 3.37 4.34 -46.50
C SER A 660 2.38 3.88 -47.58
N GLN A 661 1.73 4.84 -48.23
CA GLN A 661 0.69 4.60 -49.23
C GLN A 661 0.95 5.45 -50.48
N SER A 662 0.44 5.00 -51.63
CA SER A 662 0.63 5.67 -52.93
C SER A 662 -0.69 5.75 -53.69
N PHE A 663 -1.05 6.96 -54.14
CA PHE A 663 -2.27 7.25 -54.88
C PHE A 663 -1.93 7.96 -56.19
N SER A 664 -2.81 7.88 -57.18
CA SER A 664 -2.67 8.60 -58.46
C SER A 664 -4.01 9.05 -59.01
N GLY A 665 -4.01 10.16 -59.75
CA GLY A 665 -5.21 10.71 -60.39
C GLY A 665 -4.91 11.80 -61.41
N THR A 666 -5.96 12.44 -61.91
CA THR A 666 -5.87 13.46 -62.96
C THR A 666 -5.69 14.87 -62.37
N PRO A 667 -4.81 15.72 -62.93
CA PRO A 667 -4.60 17.07 -62.46
C PRO A 667 -5.88 17.91 -62.39
N PHE A 668 -6.00 18.70 -61.32
CA PHE A 668 -7.14 19.59 -61.04
C PHE A 668 -8.50 18.86 -60.93
N THR A 669 -8.49 17.55 -60.67
CA THR A 669 -9.68 16.77 -60.31
C THR A 669 -9.59 16.27 -58.86
N ALA A 670 -10.73 15.92 -58.28
CA ALA A 670 -10.83 15.35 -56.95
C ALA A 670 -10.27 13.91 -56.92
N ILE A 671 -9.05 13.74 -56.42
CA ILE A 671 -8.40 12.45 -56.24
C ILE A 671 -8.78 11.90 -54.85
N PRO A 672 -9.44 10.72 -54.76
CA PRO A 672 -9.72 10.08 -53.48
C PRO A 672 -8.43 9.51 -52.88
N VAL A 673 -8.13 9.91 -51.64
CA VAL A 673 -6.96 9.49 -50.87
C VAL A 673 -7.44 8.88 -49.56
N ALA A 674 -7.48 7.55 -49.52
CA ALA A 674 -7.98 6.74 -48.41
C ALA A 674 -6.86 6.46 -47.41
N VAL A 675 -6.61 7.39 -46.49
CA VAL A 675 -5.50 7.31 -45.52
C VAL A 675 -5.79 6.23 -44.47
N LYS A 676 -5.17 5.06 -44.64
CA LYS A 676 -5.15 4.03 -43.60
C LYS A 676 -4.36 4.52 -42.38
N VAL A 677 -4.88 4.22 -41.19
CA VAL A 677 -4.23 4.39 -39.88
C VAL A 677 -4.42 3.10 -39.10
N ARG A 678 -3.35 2.57 -38.51
CA ARG A 678 -3.40 1.38 -37.64
C ARG A 678 -3.23 1.75 -36.18
N ASN A 679 -3.81 0.96 -35.29
CA ASN A 679 -3.51 0.99 -33.87
C ASN A 679 -2.71 -0.27 -33.50
N ASN A 680 -1.42 -0.10 -33.20
CA ASN A 680 -0.53 -1.17 -32.74
C ASN A 680 -0.41 -1.20 -31.19
N GLY A 681 -1.30 -0.49 -30.47
CA GLY A 681 -1.38 -0.52 -29.01
C GLY A 681 -2.14 -1.75 -28.50
N GLY A 682 -2.05 -2.01 -27.20
CA GLY A 682 -2.78 -3.08 -26.50
C GLY A 682 -4.10 -2.62 -25.87
N VAL A 683 -4.61 -1.46 -26.28
CA VAL A 683 -5.93 -0.92 -25.94
C VAL A 683 -6.51 -0.19 -27.14
N ASP A 684 -7.83 -0.09 -27.18
CA ASP A 684 -8.56 0.72 -28.16
C ASP A 684 -8.08 2.18 -28.22
N SER A 685 -7.97 2.72 -29.44
CA SER A 685 -7.89 4.15 -29.65
C SER A 685 -9.28 4.78 -29.55
N CYS A 686 -9.33 6.03 -29.13
CA CYS A 686 -10.51 6.87 -29.20
C CYS A 686 -10.67 7.38 -30.64
N SER A 687 -11.59 8.33 -30.87
CA SER A 687 -11.68 9.01 -32.16
C SER A 687 -10.31 9.54 -32.60
N VAL A 688 -9.96 9.28 -33.86
CA VAL A 688 -8.66 9.67 -34.42
C VAL A 688 -8.88 10.81 -35.40
N THR A 689 -8.23 11.95 -35.16
CA THR A 689 -8.21 13.06 -36.11
C THR A 689 -6.95 12.96 -36.97
N VAL A 690 -7.14 12.64 -38.24
CA VAL A 690 -6.08 12.62 -39.24
C VAL A 690 -5.96 14.01 -39.85
N THR A 691 -4.77 14.59 -39.85
CA THR A 691 -4.52 15.95 -40.36
C THR A 691 -3.47 15.92 -41.46
N ARG A 692 -3.78 16.58 -42.59
CA ARG A 692 -2.91 16.73 -43.75
C ARG A 692 -2.01 17.96 -43.57
N GLY A 693 -0.70 17.79 -43.71
CA GLY A 693 0.23 18.91 -43.74
C GLY A 693 0.14 19.72 -45.04
N ASN A 694 0.51 21.01 -44.96
CA ASN A 694 0.47 21.91 -46.10
C ASN A 694 1.57 21.57 -47.13
N VAL A 695 1.16 21.36 -48.38
CA VAL A 695 2.05 21.10 -49.52
C VAL A 695 1.65 22.01 -50.67
N SER A 696 2.60 22.74 -51.25
CA SER A 696 2.33 23.63 -52.38
C SER A 696 1.80 22.87 -53.59
N GLY A 697 0.72 23.37 -54.20
CA GLY A 697 0.05 22.70 -55.32
C GLY A 697 -0.90 21.56 -54.93
N VAL A 698 -1.18 21.32 -53.63
CA VAL A 698 -2.16 20.34 -53.15
C VAL A 698 -3.19 20.97 -52.21
N SER A 699 -4.46 20.92 -52.60
CA SER A 699 -5.61 21.43 -51.84
C SER A 699 -6.66 20.33 -51.57
N GLY A 700 -7.65 20.64 -50.75
CA GLY A 700 -8.61 19.68 -50.19
C GLY A 700 -8.64 19.76 -48.65
N PRO A 701 -9.44 18.92 -47.97
CA PRO A 701 -9.60 18.96 -46.52
C PRO A 701 -8.27 18.98 -45.76
N THR A 702 -8.22 19.76 -44.68
CA THR A 702 -7.06 19.83 -43.78
C THR A 702 -7.09 18.70 -42.77
N SER A 703 -8.26 18.29 -42.30
CA SER A 703 -8.42 17.17 -41.37
C SER A 703 -9.67 16.35 -41.66
N VAL A 704 -9.64 15.08 -41.23
CA VAL A 704 -10.75 14.12 -41.26
C VAL A 704 -10.67 13.32 -39.95
N SER A 705 -11.75 13.34 -39.17
CA SER A 705 -11.88 12.51 -37.97
C SER A 705 -12.56 11.18 -38.29
N ILE A 706 -12.07 10.10 -37.70
CA ILE A 706 -12.63 8.75 -37.77
C ILE A 706 -12.95 8.25 -36.36
N ALA A 707 -13.70 7.15 -36.29
CA ALA A 707 -14.08 6.50 -35.03
C ALA A 707 -12.87 5.92 -34.27
N SER A 708 -13.14 5.26 -33.14
CA SER A 708 -12.17 4.42 -32.45
C SER A 708 -11.58 3.36 -33.38
N ILE A 709 -10.30 3.03 -33.16
CA ILE A 709 -9.59 1.94 -33.82
C ILE A 709 -9.25 0.93 -32.74
N ALA A 710 -9.85 -0.25 -32.82
CA ALA A 710 -9.60 -1.35 -31.88
C ALA A 710 -8.11 -1.71 -31.79
N ASP A 711 -7.69 -2.40 -30.74
CA ASP A 711 -6.34 -2.96 -30.68
C ASP A 711 -6.03 -3.88 -31.88
N GLY A 712 -4.84 -3.71 -32.47
CA GLY A 712 -4.45 -4.32 -33.75
C GLY A 712 -5.23 -3.84 -35.00
N GLY A 713 -6.22 -2.95 -34.85
CA GLY A 713 -7.15 -2.55 -35.90
C GLY A 713 -6.60 -1.57 -36.94
N GLU A 714 -7.38 -1.35 -38.01
CA GLU A 714 -7.09 -0.36 -39.07
C GLU A 714 -8.35 0.48 -39.39
N GLY A 715 -8.23 1.81 -39.26
CA GLY A 715 -9.23 2.79 -39.68
C GLY A 715 -8.82 3.50 -40.97
N VAL A 716 -9.77 4.14 -41.67
CA VAL A 716 -9.52 4.80 -42.97
C VAL A 716 -10.12 6.21 -43.01
N ALA A 717 -9.26 7.23 -43.03
CA ALA A 717 -9.65 8.62 -43.20
C ALA A 717 -9.66 9.00 -44.69
N ASN A 718 -10.84 9.26 -45.25
CA ASN A 718 -11.01 9.53 -46.68
C ASN A 718 -10.90 11.02 -47.00
N PHE A 719 -9.83 11.41 -47.69
CA PHE A 719 -9.62 12.76 -48.19
C PHE A 719 -9.98 12.88 -49.67
N SER A 720 -10.53 14.02 -50.07
CA SER A 720 -10.74 14.40 -51.47
C SER A 720 -9.74 15.52 -51.80
N LEU A 721 -8.65 15.18 -52.49
CA LEU A 721 -7.53 16.11 -52.73
C LEU A 721 -7.47 16.52 -54.21
N ASN A 722 -7.26 17.81 -54.45
CA ASN A 722 -6.95 18.33 -55.78
C ASN A 722 -5.46 18.66 -55.84
N ALA A 723 -4.79 18.27 -56.93
CA ALA A 723 -3.38 18.55 -57.14
C ALA A 723 -3.10 19.00 -58.58
N ALA A 724 -2.14 19.92 -58.76
CA ALA A 724 -1.60 20.22 -60.08
C ALA A 724 -0.81 19.03 -60.66
N ASN A 725 -0.35 19.10 -61.91
CA ASN A 725 0.42 18.01 -62.53
C ASN A 725 1.81 17.88 -61.89
N GLY A 726 2.07 16.76 -61.20
CA GLY A 726 3.29 16.55 -60.42
C GLY A 726 3.28 15.27 -59.57
N SER A 727 4.36 15.04 -58.83
CA SER A 727 4.45 13.99 -57.81
C SER A 727 4.70 14.66 -56.47
N TYR A 728 3.84 14.37 -55.49
CA TYR A 728 3.82 15.03 -54.19
C TYR A 728 4.09 14.03 -53.06
N SER A 729 4.87 14.46 -52.09
CA SER A 729 5.09 13.76 -50.83
C SER A 729 4.29 14.50 -49.76
N ILE A 730 3.16 13.93 -49.34
CA ILE A 730 2.19 14.60 -48.47
C ILE A 730 2.37 14.07 -47.04
N PRO A 731 2.85 14.87 -46.08
CA PRO A 731 2.88 14.48 -44.69
C PRO A 731 1.46 14.47 -44.12
N PHE A 732 1.17 13.47 -43.30
CA PHE A 732 -0.05 13.37 -42.51
C PHE A 732 0.32 13.10 -41.06
N THR A 733 -0.41 13.69 -40.12
CA THR A 733 -0.42 13.27 -38.72
C THR A 733 -1.73 12.57 -38.40
N ALA A 734 -1.72 11.69 -37.40
CA ALA A 734 -2.94 11.14 -36.81
C ALA A 734 -2.83 11.27 -35.29
N THR A 735 -3.85 11.89 -34.68
CA THR A 735 -3.89 12.23 -33.26
C THR A 735 -5.14 11.66 -32.62
N THR A 736 -5.01 11.09 -31.42
CA THR A 736 -6.13 10.64 -30.57
C THR A 736 -5.83 10.94 -29.11
N THR A 737 -6.86 11.15 -28.30
CA THR A 737 -6.74 11.51 -26.88
C THR A 737 -7.57 10.52 -26.05
N CYS A 738 -6.90 9.74 -25.21
CA CYS A 738 -7.46 8.63 -24.45
C CYS A 738 -6.83 8.55 -23.06
N TYR A 739 -7.59 8.11 -22.05
CA TYR A 739 -7.10 7.89 -20.70
C TYR A 739 -6.41 9.15 -20.11
N ASN A 740 -6.86 10.33 -20.54
CA ASN A 740 -6.28 11.68 -20.33
C ASN A 740 -4.80 11.84 -20.79
N GLU A 741 -4.40 11.14 -21.85
CA GLU A 741 -3.11 11.31 -22.56
C GLU A 741 -3.37 11.53 -24.07
N THR A 742 -2.41 12.11 -24.82
CA THR A 742 -2.60 12.45 -26.25
C THR A 742 -1.53 11.83 -27.14
N PHE A 743 -1.95 10.86 -27.96
CA PHE A 743 -1.09 10.08 -28.84
C PHE A 743 -1.11 10.70 -30.23
N THR A 744 0.06 11.06 -30.76
CA THR A 744 0.22 11.60 -32.12
C THR A 744 1.31 10.84 -32.87
N THR A 745 1.00 10.45 -34.10
CA THR A 745 1.92 9.81 -35.04
C THR A 745 2.04 10.65 -36.32
N SER A 746 3.12 10.45 -37.07
CA SER A 746 3.38 11.11 -38.35
C SER A 746 3.72 10.09 -39.42
N GLY A 747 3.16 10.24 -40.61
CA GLY A 747 3.48 9.44 -41.79
C GLY A 747 3.53 10.30 -43.05
N THR A 748 3.73 9.65 -44.19
CA THR A 748 3.83 10.36 -45.48
C THR A 748 3.28 9.49 -46.60
N ILE A 749 2.53 10.12 -47.50
CA ILE A 749 1.79 9.47 -48.59
C ILE A 749 2.19 10.10 -49.91
N SER A 750 2.48 9.25 -50.90
CA SER A 750 2.81 9.69 -52.25
C SER A 750 1.54 9.91 -53.09
N LEU A 751 1.44 11.07 -53.75
CA LEU A 751 0.34 11.39 -54.66
C LEU A 751 0.91 11.75 -56.05
N ARG A 752 0.59 10.95 -57.07
CA ARG A 752 1.00 11.20 -58.46
C ARG A 752 -0.17 11.73 -59.29
N SER A 753 -0.15 13.03 -59.53
CA SER A 753 -1.14 13.72 -60.35
C SER A 753 -0.59 13.88 -61.76
N GLN A 754 -1.16 13.17 -62.74
CA GLN A 754 -0.57 13.04 -64.08
C GLN A 754 -1.63 13.05 -65.18
N ILE A 755 -1.37 13.77 -66.28
CA ILE A 755 -2.22 13.74 -67.47
C ILE A 755 -2.09 12.36 -68.14
N ILE A 756 -3.16 11.56 -68.12
CA ILE A 756 -3.23 10.29 -68.84
C ILE A 756 -3.60 10.58 -70.30
N ILE A 757 -2.59 10.66 -71.16
CA ILE A 757 -2.81 10.65 -72.61
C ILE A 757 -3.07 9.19 -73.01
N LEU A 758 -4.35 8.85 -73.23
CA LEU A 758 -4.69 7.58 -73.87
C LEU A 758 -4.19 7.59 -75.32
N PRO A 759 -3.62 6.49 -75.83
CA PRO A 759 -3.33 6.37 -77.25
C PRO A 759 -4.65 6.46 -78.05
N PRO A 760 -4.64 7.04 -79.26
CA PRO A 760 -5.83 7.07 -80.10
C PRO A 760 -6.29 5.64 -80.41
N SER A 761 -7.57 5.36 -80.18
CA SER A 761 -8.21 4.14 -80.65
C SER A 761 -8.26 4.13 -82.17
N PHE A 762 -7.53 3.19 -82.78
CA PHE A 762 -7.57 2.89 -84.21
C PHE A 762 -8.85 2.12 -84.58
#